data_AF-A0A3D3EYZ5-F1
#
_entry.id   AF-A0A3D3EYZ5-F1
#
_cell.length_a   1.000
_cell.length_b   1.000
_cell.length_c   1.000
_cell.angle_alpha   90.00
_cell.angle_beta   90.00
_cell.angle_gamma   90.00
#
_symmetry.space_group_name_H-M   'P 1'
#
loop_
_entity.id
_entity.type
_entity.pdbx_description
1 polymer ?
#
loop_
_entity_poly.entity_id
_entity_poly.type
_entity_poly.pdbx_seq_one_letter_code
_entity_poly.pdbx_strand_id
1 'polypeptide(L)'
;NTFTNNVGGLSGGLVATGTGPIRITKDNKFFGNTYRGYGSIANAHRANALSVYDASNIVINNNLFVNNIIPSSIPYGAVIGLTTYVSQAAMPIRFINNTIVNTPQYSNNGLSAIKFRINAGVDVQDIHIKNNIISSTNSNGCTIDSDAGYSPVSINYNILNNISLSGFNANLYNPTDPNSVYNPSAPLFNYQCDPELDANYYPKWNTSTKSYSIDNGNPDLNANGIPWYLDPDDQDPDGTRKDIGAYHNPDHHINGYHRLNNYEVKYISIPGVENHPGNQGRNTLQYVFDEYGGNDLFNTLNPILDGISWIYNSDTGEATPDIVPLHYVHSQNGYKVQLLSGETLEKDIVYSGFYPGYNLNPGMYHAELNDYTTNHFITAPDQMDENCEIDPNTGVLFRKTYLGYYLPESLKPFDALLPILDDIKAIMAEDWALVRVPIFGYEPQPGDPPSASYTDMWLGSYLMNNENLAINHGEMVEVHYIGSNDVEFKLGGENPNPPFTEFYTRQMAKHFFFEEQLGYIPVFITMDLNQYEDGNKPTEIALFIDEVCKGAAVIKDGEIQLNAHITNSDDLSEDLKEVEFRLYFPAKSASSIVPEYAVLNLQTGVYESKTARVSDFKGFLSVQLNNTGEIPPPAATQLFQNYPNPFNPVTSIKYDLAETSQVRMDIYNVRGQHVKTLLNQEMLAGTHSVVWDGKDGQGNSVSSGVYFYRMTMPNKVLTNKMLLMK
;
A
#
# COMPACT_ATOMS: atom_id res chain seq x y z
N ASN A 1 15.38 -32.63 4.64
CA ASN A 1 16.50 -33.46 5.18
C ASN A 1 17.83 -33.03 4.57
N THR A 2 18.99 -33.44 5.11
CA THR A 2 20.30 -33.10 4.52
C THR A 2 21.19 -34.34 4.35
N PHE A 3 21.67 -34.56 3.12
CA PHE A 3 22.55 -35.66 2.73
C PHE A 3 23.87 -35.08 2.20
N THR A 4 24.95 -35.17 2.98
CA THR A 4 26.22 -34.51 2.66
C THR A 4 27.38 -35.50 2.58
N ASN A 5 28.15 -35.46 1.49
CA ASN A 5 29.39 -36.22 1.23
C ASN A 5 29.24 -37.75 1.38
N ASN A 6 28.03 -38.28 1.20
CA ASN A 6 27.79 -39.72 1.32
C ASN A 6 28.34 -40.47 0.09
N VAL A 7 28.74 -41.72 0.32
CA VAL A 7 29.31 -42.60 -0.69
C VAL A 7 28.51 -43.89 -0.72
N GLY A 8 27.88 -44.20 -1.86
CA GLY A 8 26.88 -45.26 -1.94
C GLY A 8 26.99 -46.20 -3.13
N GLY A 9 26.35 -47.36 -3.00
CA GLY A 9 26.42 -48.47 -3.95
C GLY A 9 25.56 -48.30 -5.20
N LEU A 10 24.39 -47.66 -5.08
CA LEU A 10 23.47 -47.31 -6.18
C LEU A 10 23.23 -45.79 -6.26
N SER A 11 23.05 -45.16 -5.10
CA SER A 11 23.16 -43.70 -4.96
C SER A 11 23.90 -43.32 -3.68
N GLY A 12 24.60 -42.19 -3.71
CA GLY A 12 25.28 -41.64 -2.55
C GLY A 12 24.30 -41.05 -1.53
N GLY A 13 23.34 -40.22 -1.98
CA GLY A 13 22.40 -39.53 -1.09
C GLY A 13 21.22 -40.40 -0.64
N LEU A 14 20.24 -40.60 -1.55
CA LEU A 14 19.01 -41.33 -1.25
C LEU A 14 18.66 -42.34 -2.35
N VAL A 15 18.16 -43.50 -1.93
CA VAL A 15 17.56 -44.52 -2.81
C VAL A 15 16.11 -44.72 -2.36
N ALA A 16 15.16 -44.61 -3.29
CA ALA A 16 13.74 -44.79 -3.03
C ALA A 16 13.13 -45.80 -4.02
N THR A 17 12.32 -46.73 -3.51
CA THR A 17 11.70 -47.79 -4.33
C THR A 17 10.41 -48.31 -3.71
N GLY A 18 9.54 -48.89 -4.54
CA GLY A 18 8.26 -49.48 -4.16
C GLY A 18 7.17 -49.16 -5.17
N THR A 19 6.19 -50.04 -5.34
CA THR A 19 5.21 -49.99 -6.43
C THR A 19 4.19 -48.83 -6.36
N GLY A 20 4.14 -48.10 -5.24
CA GLY A 20 3.22 -46.98 -5.01
C GLY A 20 3.80 -45.60 -5.32
N PRO A 21 3.05 -44.51 -5.02
CA PRO A 21 3.51 -43.13 -5.17
C PRO A 21 4.72 -42.80 -4.29
N ILE A 22 5.78 -42.28 -4.90
CA ILE A 22 6.95 -41.75 -4.18
C ILE A 22 6.99 -40.23 -4.27
N ARG A 23 7.08 -39.57 -3.12
CA ARG A 23 7.18 -38.10 -3.00
C ARG A 23 8.46 -37.72 -2.24
N ILE A 24 9.40 -37.09 -2.92
CA ILE A 24 10.60 -36.50 -2.32
C ILE A 24 10.38 -34.98 -2.30
N THR A 25 9.84 -34.48 -1.19
CA THR A 25 9.46 -33.07 -1.03
C THR A 25 9.88 -32.52 0.33
N LYS A 26 9.74 -31.21 0.53
CA LYS A 26 10.10 -30.46 1.75
C LYS A 26 11.62 -30.33 1.96
N ASP A 27 12.24 -29.51 1.12
CA ASP A 27 13.54 -28.87 1.33
C ASP A 27 14.66 -29.87 1.64
N ASN A 28 14.73 -30.94 0.85
CA ASN A 28 15.83 -31.88 0.97
C ASN A 28 17.08 -31.32 0.27
N LYS A 29 18.19 -31.31 0.98
CA LYS A 29 19.48 -30.80 0.54
C LYS A 29 20.45 -31.96 0.31
N PHE A 30 21.02 -32.05 -0.89
CA PHE A 30 21.98 -33.07 -1.29
C PHE A 30 23.29 -32.41 -1.69
N PHE A 31 24.34 -32.55 -0.86
CA PHE A 31 25.65 -31.95 -1.08
C PHE A 31 26.74 -32.99 -1.31
N GLY A 32 27.51 -32.92 -2.41
CA GLY A 32 28.77 -33.68 -2.54
C GLY A 32 28.64 -35.22 -2.57
N ASN A 33 27.44 -35.77 -2.75
CA ASN A 33 27.22 -37.21 -2.70
C ASN A 33 27.78 -37.92 -3.94
N THR A 34 28.28 -39.14 -3.79
CA THR A 34 29.03 -39.87 -4.82
C THR A 34 28.59 -41.33 -4.94
N TYR A 35 28.29 -41.79 -6.15
CA TYR A 35 28.16 -43.20 -6.51
C TYR A 35 29.53 -43.86 -6.69
N ARG A 36 29.75 -45.05 -6.11
CA ARG A 36 31.05 -45.76 -6.16
C ARG A 36 31.07 -47.15 -6.81
N GLY A 37 30.03 -47.56 -7.52
CA GLY A 37 30.11 -48.76 -8.37
C GLY A 37 29.84 -50.11 -7.71
N TYR A 38 29.65 -50.17 -6.38
CA TYR A 38 29.52 -51.43 -5.64
C TYR A 38 28.18 -52.16 -5.79
N GLY A 39 27.27 -51.66 -6.64
CA GLY A 39 26.00 -52.32 -6.94
C GLY A 39 25.43 -51.88 -8.29
N SER A 40 24.62 -52.76 -8.88
CA SER A 40 23.82 -52.46 -10.08
C SER A 40 22.50 -53.22 -9.96
N ILE A 41 21.38 -52.48 -9.86
CA ILE A 41 20.03 -53.04 -9.93
C ILE A 41 19.58 -52.90 -11.39
N ALA A 42 19.02 -53.95 -11.99
CA ALA A 42 18.68 -53.97 -13.43
C ALA A 42 17.74 -52.82 -13.83
N ASN A 43 16.78 -52.50 -12.96
CA ASN A 43 15.74 -51.50 -13.18
C ASN A 43 16.06 -50.12 -12.56
N ALA A 44 17.29 -49.86 -12.08
CA ALA A 44 17.61 -48.59 -11.42
C ALA A 44 18.79 -47.86 -12.06
N HIS A 45 18.67 -46.54 -12.15
CA HIS A 45 19.76 -45.67 -12.59
C HIS A 45 20.80 -45.43 -11.50
N ARG A 46 22.07 -45.37 -11.94
CA ARG A 46 23.22 -45.01 -11.11
C ARG A 46 23.25 -43.50 -10.95
N ALA A 47 23.01 -43.01 -9.75
CA ALA A 47 22.81 -41.59 -9.52
C ALA A 47 23.62 -41.11 -8.31
N ASN A 48 24.32 -39.99 -8.41
CA ASN A 48 25.13 -39.50 -7.29
C ASN A 48 24.29 -39.09 -6.07
N ALA A 49 23.19 -38.38 -6.29
CA ALA A 49 22.39 -37.78 -5.22
C ALA A 49 21.11 -38.56 -4.91
N LEU A 50 20.34 -38.92 -5.95
CA LEU A 50 19.02 -39.53 -5.78
C LEU A 50 18.74 -40.59 -6.86
N SER A 51 18.44 -41.82 -6.46
CA SER A 51 17.94 -42.88 -7.35
C SER A 51 16.52 -43.28 -6.94
N VAL A 52 15.55 -43.19 -7.85
CA VAL A 52 14.16 -43.61 -7.65
C VAL A 52 13.82 -44.68 -8.69
N TYR A 53 13.36 -45.85 -8.25
CA TYR A 53 13.04 -46.96 -9.18
C TYR A 53 11.85 -47.82 -8.75
N ASP A 54 11.20 -48.44 -9.74
CA ASP A 54 9.98 -49.27 -9.64
C ASP A 54 8.73 -48.53 -9.09
N ALA A 55 8.74 -47.19 -9.14
CA ALA A 55 7.75 -46.32 -8.49
C ALA A 55 6.75 -45.69 -9.46
N SER A 56 5.50 -45.60 -9.02
CA SER A 56 4.43 -44.88 -9.74
C SER A 56 4.36 -43.43 -9.26
N ASN A 57 3.75 -42.54 -10.06
CA ASN A 57 3.42 -41.15 -9.72
C ASN A 57 4.53 -40.42 -8.92
N ILE A 58 5.74 -40.40 -9.49
CA ILE A 58 6.94 -39.87 -8.83
C ILE A 58 6.84 -38.35 -8.77
N VAL A 59 6.97 -37.77 -7.57
CA VAL A 59 7.03 -36.32 -7.38
C VAL A 59 8.31 -35.93 -6.65
N ILE A 60 9.12 -35.08 -7.27
CA ILE A 60 10.31 -34.47 -6.68
C ILE A 60 10.08 -32.96 -6.71
N ASN A 61 9.80 -32.37 -5.54
CA ASN A 61 9.39 -30.97 -5.40
C ASN A 61 10.15 -30.24 -4.28
N ASN A 62 10.66 -29.03 -4.52
CA ASN A 62 11.38 -28.21 -3.53
C ASN A 62 12.60 -28.94 -2.93
N ASN A 63 13.60 -29.27 -3.76
CA ASN A 63 14.85 -29.90 -3.31
C ASN A 63 16.09 -29.28 -3.95
N LEU A 64 17.16 -29.20 -3.16
CA LEU A 64 18.44 -28.62 -3.53
C LEU A 64 19.50 -29.73 -3.72
N PHE A 65 20.21 -29.70 -4.84
CA PHE A 65 21.28 -30.63 -5.21
C PHE A 65 22.53 -29.84 -5.61
N VAL A 66 23.59 -29.87 -4.80
CA VAL A 66 24.81 -29.09 -5.04
C VAL A 66 26.06 -29.97 -5.03
N ASN A 67 26.98 -29.71 -5.95
CA ASN A 67 28.32 -30.35 -5.99
C ASN A 67 28.28 -31.90 -6.03
N ASN A 68 27.19 -32.53 -6.47
CA ASN A 68 27.06 -33.99 -6.58
C ASN A 68 27.79 -34.49 -7.85
N ILE A 69 29.10 -34.21 -7.93
CA ILE A 69 29.94 -34.30 -9.13
C ILE A 69 30.07 -35.74 -9.62
N ILE A 70 29.59 -36.04 -10.83
CA ILE A 70 29.79 -37.33 -11.50
C ILE A 70 31.26 -37.42 -11.95
N PRO A 71 32.04 -38.42 -11.48
CA PRO A 71 33.41 -38.61 -11.93
C PRO A 71 33.46 -39.08 -13.39
N SER A 72 34.46 -38.64 -14.15
CA SER A 72 34.65 -39.03 -15.56
C SER A 72 34.86 -40.53 -15.79
N SER A 73 35.22 -41.28 -14.75
CA SER A 73 35.30 -42.75 -14.74
C SER A 73 33.95 -43.46 -14.73
N ILE A 74 32.83 -42.72 -14.70
CA ILE A 74 31.47 -43.26 -14.61
C ILE A 74 30.67 -42.83 -15.85
N PRO A 75 30.79 -43.55 -16.98
CA PRO A 75 30.03 -43.23 -18.19
C PRO A 75 28.52 -43.38 -17.96
N TYR A 76 27.73 -42.51 -18.57
CA TYR A 76 26.27 -42.45 -18.43
C TYR A 76 25.75 -42.31 -16.99
N GLY A 77 26.54 -41.74 -16.08
CA GLY A 77 26.12 -41.42 -14.73
C GLY A 77 25.11 -40.26 -14.68
N ALA A 78 24.30 -40.21 -13.63
CA ALA A 78 23.35 -39.14 -13.38
C ALA A 78 23.55 -38.45 -12.01
N VAL A 79 23.07 -37.23 -11.83
CA VAL A 79 22.88 -36.66 -10.47
C VAL A 79 21.62 -37.27 -9.86
N ILE A 80 20.54 -37.29 -10.65
CA ILE A 80 19.24 -37.87 -10.31
C ILE A 80 18.88 -38.92 -11.37
N GLY A 81 18.61 -40.15 -10.93
CA GLY A 81 18.22 -41.26 -11.80
C GLY A 81 16.82 -41.74 -11.47
N LEU A 82 15.92 -41.73 -12.47
CA LEU A 82 14.50 -42.05 -12.31
C LEU A 82 14.10 -43.20 -13.24
N THR A 83 13.46 -44.24 -12.71
CA THR A 83 12.96 -45.38 -13.50
C THR A 83 11.56 -45.82 -13.08
N THR A 84 10.63 -45.95 -14.02
CA THR A 84 9.25 -46.44 -13.76
C THR A 84 9.10 -47.93 -14.08
N TYR A 85 8.24 -48.63 -13.33
CA TYR A 85 8.00 -50.07 -13.53
C TYR A 85 7.11 -50.34 -14.74
N VAL A 86 7.26 -51.53 -15.36
CA VAL A 86 6.54 -51.88 -16.60
C VAL A 86 5.01 -51.83 -16.49
N SER A 87 4.43 -52.03 -15.30
CA SER A 87 2.98 -51.97 -15.08
C SER A 87 2.48 -50.58 -14.64
N GLN A 88 3.31 -49.53 -14.75
CA GLN A 88 3.01 -48.16 -14.31
C GLN A 88 3.02 -47.15 -15.47
N ALA A 89 2.84 -47.64 -16.70
CA ALA A 89 2.71 -46.81 -17.91
C ALA A 89 1.72 -45.65 -17.71
N ALA A 90 2.03 -44.51 -18.32
CA ALA A 90 1.28 -43.25 -18.20
C ALA A 90 1.10 -42.65 -16.78
N MET A 91 1.74 -43.18 -15.72
CA MET A 91 1.71 -42.54 -14.39
C MET A 91 2.72 -41.39 -14.31
N PRO A 92 2.33 -40.13 -14.04
CA PRO A 92 3.17 -38.96 -14.22
C PRO A 92 4.44 -38.93 -13.35
N ILE A 93 5.55 -38.47 -13.93
CA ILE A 93 6.76 -38.07 -13.22
C ILE A 93 6.80 -36.54 -13.17
N ARG A 94 6.74 -35.94 -11.98
CA ARG A 94 6.81 -34.49 -11.77
C ARG A 94 8.13 -34.09 -11.13
N PHE A 95 8.87 -33.23 -11.80
CA PHE A 95 10.10 -32.61 -11.33
C PHE A 95 9.90 -31.10 -11.29
N ILE A 96 9.64 -30.56 -10.09
CA ILE A 96 9.11 -29.21 -9.86
C ILE A 96 9.95 -28.47 -8.81
N ASN A 97 10.22 -27.17 -8.97
CA ASN A 97 10.90 -26.34 -7.97
C ASN A 97 12.20 -26.97 -7.41
N ASN A 98 13.05 -27.56 -8.24
CA ASN A 98 14.34 -28.09 -7.77
C ASN A 98 15.50 -27.23 -8.28
N THR A 99 16.54 -27.12 -7.46
CA THR A 99 17.80 -26.44 -7.83
C THR A 99 18.91 -27.48 -7.87
N ILE A 100 19.44 -27.77 -9.06
CA ILE A 100 20.60 -28.62 -9.29
C ILE A 100 21.75 -27.73 -9.78
N VAL A 101 22.80 -27.56 -8.98
CA VAL A 101 23.91 -26.67 -9.32
C VAL A 101 25.28 -27.31 -9.09
N ASN A 102 26.25 -26.89 -9.89
CA ASN A 102 27.62 -27.38 -9.91
C ASN A 102 27.74 -28.88 -10.25
N THR A 103 27.07 -29.30 -11.33
CA THR A 103 27.02 -30.71 -11.76
C THR A 103 27.24 -30.91 -13.26
N PRO A 104 28.18 -31.78 -13.69
CA PRO A 104 29.55 -32.03 -13.22
C PRO A 104 30.61 -31.50 -14.21
N GLN A 105 31.88 -31.85 -13.97
CA GLN A 105 33.02 -31.09 -14.50
C GLN A 105 33.84 -31.75 -15.64
N TYR A 106 33.62 -33.02 -16.03
CA TYR A 106 34.49 -33.68 -17.04
C TYR A 106 33.88 -34.76 -17.97
N SER A 107 34.17 -34.60 -19.27
CA SER A 107 34.17 -35.57 -20.39
C SER A 107 32.85 -35.92 -21.12
N ASN A 108 32.98 -36.17 -22.44
CA ASN A 108 31.94 -36.41 -23.44
C ASN A 108 31.15 -37.73 -23.28
N ASN A 109 31.04 -38.27 -22.07
CA ASN A 109 30.58 -39.64 -21.78
C ASN A 109 29.06 -39.73 -21.50
N GLY A 110 28.26 -38.83 -22.07
CA GLY A 110 26.80 -38.81 -21.92
C GLY A 110 26.33 -38.66 -20.47
N LEU A 111 26.88 -37.68 -19.75
CA LEU A 111 26.53 -37.39 -18.35
C LEU A 111 25.19 -36.67 -18.27
N SER A 112 24.41 -36.92 -17.22
CA SER A 112 23.10 -36.26 -17.07
C SER A 112 22.90 -35.61 -15.70
N ALA A 113 22.29 -34.43 -15.68
CA ALA A 113 21.73 -33.87 -14.45
C ALA A 113 20.54 -34.74 -13.99
N ILE A 114 19.64 -35.08 -14.92
CA ILE A 114 18.50 -35.96 -14.68
C ILE A 114 18.47 -36.99 -15.80
N LYS A 115 18.44 -38.29 -15.44
CA LYS A 115 18.31 -39.38 -16.39
C LYS A 115 17.04 -40.19 -16.11
N PHE A 116 16.15 -40.23 -17.08
CA PHE A 116 14.93 -41.02 -17.07
C PHE A 116 15.17 -42.34 -17.79
N ARG A 117 14.74 -43.47 -17.22
CA ARG A 117 14.59 -44.74 -17.93
C ARG A 117 13.14 -45.19 -17.86
N ILE A 118 12.68 -45.68 -18.99
CA ILE A 118 11.39 -46.32 -19.14
C ILE A 118 11.69 -47.77 -19.50
N ASN A 119 11.13 -48.71 -18.74
CA ASN A 119 11.39 -50.13 -18.97
C ASN A 119 10.70 -50.61 -20.26
N ALA A 120 11.30 -51.58 -20.94
CA ALA A 120 10.77 -52.13 -22.18
C ALA A 120 9.33 -52.66 -22.00
N GLY A 121 8.42 -52.25 -22.88
CA GLY A 121 6.99 -52.55 -22.79
C GLY A 121 6.13 -51.43 -22.18
N VAL A 122 6.72 -50.27 -21.88
CA VAL A 122 5.99 -49.02 -21.58
C VAL A 122 6.10 -48.09 -22.79
N ASP A 123 5.00 -47.93 -23.52
CA ASP A 123 4.98 -47.17 -24.77
C ASP A 123 4.85 -45.64 -24.57
N VAL A 124 4.29 -45.22 -23.42
CA VAL A 124 4.01 -43.82 -23.08
C VAL A 124 4.29 -43.57 -21.59
N GLN A 125 5.06 -42.52 -21.30
CA GLN A 125 5.35 -42.03 -19.96
C GLN A 125 5.12 -40.52 -19.94
N ASP A 126 4.27 -40.05 -19.03
CA ASP A 126 4.03 -38.62 -18.82
C ASP A 126 5.14 -38.04 -17.92
N ILE A 127 5.86 -37.02 -18.40
CA ILE A 127 6.99 -36.39 -17.72
C ILE A 127 6.82 -34.87 -17.71
N HIS A 128 6.71 -34.28 -16.52
CA HIS A 128 6.61 -32.85 -16.30
C HIS A 128 7.90 -32.33 -15.64
N ILE A 129 8.62 -31.45 -16.32
CA ILE A 129 9.81 -30.75 -15.82
C ILE A 129 9.50 -29.26 -15.80
N LYS A 130 9.16 -28.72 -14.63
CA LYS A 130 8.69 -27.35 -14.50
C LYS A 130 9.44 -26.59 -13.41
N ASN A 131 9.72 -25.31 -13.60
CA ASN A 131 10.16 -24.43 -12.51
C ASN A 131 11.47 -24.85 -11.81
N ASN A 132 12.43 -25.46 -12.53
CA ASN A 132 13.71 -25.90 -11.96
C ASN A 132 14.89 -25.03 -12.43
N ILE A 133 15.89 -24.86 -11.57
CA ILE A 133 17.23 -24.40 -11.94
C ILE A 133 18.13 -25.62 -12.11
N ILE A 134 18.78 -25.78 -13.25
CA ILE A 134 19.76 -26.84 -13.50
C ILE A 134 20.99 -26.23 -14.17
N SER A 135 22.14 -26.28 -13.49
CA SER A 135 23.37 -25.61 -13.90
C SER A 135 24.59 -26.53 -13.86
N SER A 136 25.27 -26.65 -15.01
CA SER A 136 26.56 -27.31 -15.14
C SER A 136 27.73 -26.32 -15.09
N THR A 137 28.82 -26.73 -14.43
CA THR A 137 30.10 -26.00 -14.40
C THR A 137 30.84 -25.98 -15.73
N ASN A 138 30.42 -26.79 -16.71
CA ASN A 138 31.01 -26.81 -18.05
C ASN A 138 29.93 -27.01 -19.13
N SER A 139 30.21 -26.58 -20.36
CA SER A 139 29.34 -26.71 -21.52
C SER A 139 29.42 -28.08 -22.23
N ASN A 140 30.16 -29.04 -21.69
CA ASN A 140 30.51 -30.28 -22.40
C ASN A 140 29.59 -31.45 -22.01
N GLY A 141 28.37 -31.44 -22.55
CA GLY A 141 27.55 -32.65 -22.68
C GLY A 141 26.89 -33.16 -21.39
N CYS A 142 26.51 -32.26 -20.48
CA CYS A 142 25.60 -32.57 -19.38
C CYS A 142 24.15 -32.44 -19.88
N THR A 143 23.34 -33.50 -19.75
CA THR A 143 21.99 -33.57 -20.32
C THR A 143 20.87 -33.70 -19.30
N ILE A 144 19.65 -33.33 -19.70
CA ILE A 144 18.44 -34.00 -19.23
C ILE A 144 18.14 -35.07 -20.30
N ASP A 145 18.13 -36.33 -19.89
CA ASP A 145 18.17 -37.46 -20.82
C ASP A 145 17.03 -38.45 -20.61
N SER A 146 16.37 -38.84 -21.71
CA SER A 146 15.43 -39.95 -21.75
C SER A 146 16.06 -41.14 -22.48
N ASP A 147 16.30 -42.26 -21.79
CA ASP A 147 16.74 -43.53 -22.41
C ASP A 147 15.68 -44.13 -23.39
N ALA A 148 14.55 -43.46 -23.63
CA ALA A 148 13.38 -44.00 -24.32
C ALA A 148 12.75 -43.04 -25.33
N GLY A 149 12.60 -43.51 -26.56
CA GLY A 149 12.41 -42.66 -27.74
C GLY A 149 10.97 -42.41 -28.22
N TYR A 150 9.95 -42.35 -27.34
CA TYR A 150 8.56 -42.01 -27.71
C TYR A 150 7.70 -41.41 -26.55
N SER A 151 8.29 -40.80 -25.53
CA SER A 151 7.52 -40.32 -24.36
C SER A 151 7.12 -38.84 -24.42
N PRO A 152 5.85 -38.48 -24.17
CA PRO A 152 5.41 -37.10 -24.07
C PRO A 152 6.07 -36.43 -22.86
N VAL A 153 6.79 -35.34 -23.12
CA VAL A 153 7.44 -34.53 -22.09
C VAL A 153 6.96 -33.10 -22.18
N SER A 154 6.58 -32.54 -21.03
CA SER A 154 6.29 -31.12 -20.84
C SER A 154 7.46 -30.48 -20.11
N ILE A 155 8.16 -29.54 -20.77
CA ILE A 155 9.30 -28.79 -20.22
C ILE A 155 8.98 -27.30 -20.35
N ASN A 156 8.74 -26.60 -19.25
CA ASN A 156 8.46 -25.16 -19.26
C ASN A 156 8.94 -24.45 -17.98
N TYR A 157 9.27 -23.16 -18.11
CA TYR A 157 9.75 -22.31 -17.00
C TYR A 157 10.96 -22.90 -16.27
N ASN A 158 11.96 -23.39 -16.99
CA ASN A 158 13.21 -23.86 -16.36
C ASN A 158 14.38 -22.93 -16.72
N ILE A 159 15.37 -22.90 -15.84
CA ILE A 159 16.69 -22.32 -16.08
C ILE A 159 17.66 -23.47 -16.33
N LEU A 160 18.25 -23.52 -17.53
CA LEU A 160 19.13 -24.59 -17.98
C LEU A 160 20.49 -24.05 -18.42
N ASN A 161 21.36 -23.72 -17.45
CA ASN A 161 22.70 -23.21 -17.73
C ASN A 161 23.68 -24.35 -18.05
N ASN A 162 24.25 -24.35 -19.26
CA ASN A 162 25.13 -25.40 -19.77
C ASN A 162 24.53 -26.83 -19.76
N ILE A 163 23.20 -26.94 -19.93
CA ILE A 163 22.49 -28.22 -19.99
C ILE A 163 21.82 -28.36 -21.36
N SER A 164 21.92 -29.53 -22.00
CA SER A 164 21.17 -29.87 -23.21
C SER A 164 20.08 -30.93 -22.95
N LEU A 165 19.14 -31.06 -23.88
CA LEU A 165 18.12 -32.11 -23.84
C LEU A 165 18.52 -33.25 -24.79
N SER A 166 18.41 -34.50 -24.35
CA SER A 166 18.69 -35.68 -25.17
C SER A 166 17.65 -36.79 -24.99
N GLY A 167 17.49 -37.63 -26.02
CA GLY A 167 16.65 -38.84 -25.96
C GLY A 167 15.13 -38.63 -26.03
N PHE A 168 14.65 -37.39 -26.08
CA PHE A 168 13.25 -37.08 -26.34
C PHE A 168 12.96 -37.09 -27.86
N ASN A 169 11.91 -37.81 -28.26
CA ASN A 169 11.54 -38.05 -29.65
C ASN A 169 10.06 -37.72 -29.85
N ALA A 170 9.75 -36.98 -30.92
CA ALA A 170 8.45 -36.42 -31.27
C ALA A 170 7.94 -35.33 -30.29
N ASN A 171 7.69 -34.14 -30.85
CA ASN A 171 6.99 -32.97 -30.30
C ASN A 171 7.04 -32.78 -28.77
N LEU A 172 7.94 -31.89 -28.32
CA LEU A 172 7.81 -31.25 -27.01
C LEU A 172 6.44 -30.56 -26.98
N TYR A 173 5.51 -31.12 -26.21
CA TYR A 173 4.11 -30.70 -26.21
C TYR A 173 3.95 -29.44 -25.36
N ASN A 174 3.55 -28.34 -25.97
CA ASN A 174 3.07 -27.18 -25.23
C ASN A 174 1.64 -27.46 -24.74
N PRO A 175 1.37 -27.52 -23.42
CA PRO A 175 0.02 -27.75 -22.91
C PRO A 175 -0.97 -26.62 -23.26
N THR A 176 -0.51 -25.44 -23.70
CA THR A 176 -1.37 -24.34 -24.16
C THR A 176 -1.51 -24.21 -25.68
N ASP A 177 -0.73 -24.96 -26.47
CA ASP A 177 -0.89 -25.05 -27.93
C ASP A 177 -0.64 -26.49 -28.43
N PRO A 178 -1.70 -27.25 -28.78
CA PRO A 178 -1.57 -28.63 -29.23
C PRO A 178 -0.87 -28.80 -30.59
N ASN A 179 -0.49 -27.71 -31.28
CA ASN A 179 0.19 -27.75 -32.58
C ASN A 179 1.71 -27.49 -32.50
N SER A 180 2.27 -27.24 -31.31
CA SER A 180 3.67 -26.80 -31.20
C SER A 180 4.69 -27.86 -31.63
N VAL A 181 5.66 -27.46 -32.44
CA VAL A 181 6.88 -28.23 -32.74
C VAL A 181 8.06 -27.52 -32.08
N TYR A 182 8.99 -28.29 -31.49
CA TYR A 182 10.19 -27.75 -30.83
C TYR A 182 11.00 -26.86 -31.77
N ASN A 183 11.07 -25.57 -31.45
CA ASN A 183 11.99 -24.63 -32.07
C ASN A 183 13.07 -24.23 -31.06
N PRO A 184 14.33 -24.70 -31.19
CA PRO A 184 15.43 -24.28 -30.31
C PRO A 184 15.74 -22.77 -30.40
N SER A 185 15.23 -22.08 -31.42
CA SER A 185 15.35 -20.63 -31.67
C SER A 185 14.19 -19.82 -31.06
N ALA A 186 13.14 -20.49 -30.58
CA ALA A 186 11.99 -19.88 -29.92
C ALA A 186 11.47 -20.81 -28.80
N PRO A 187 12.26 -21.02 -27.74
CA PRO A 187 11.78 -21.76 -26.58
C PRO A 187 10.67 -20.96 -25.88
N LEU A 188 9.58 -21.64 -25.54
CA LEU A 188 8.48 -21.07 -24.75
C LEU A 188 8.88 -20.99 -23.26
N PHE A 189 9.93 -20.21 -23.01
CA PHE A 189 10.62 -19.91 -21.74
C PHE A 189 11.46 -21.06 -21.16
N ASN A 190 12.70 -21.13 -21.65
CA ASN A 190 13.81 -21.92 -21.13
C ASN A 190 15.07 -21.02 -21.10
N TYR A 191 15.43 -20.50 -19.93
CA TYR A 191 16.48 -19.51 -19.80
C TYR A 191 17.85 -20.21 -19.75
N GLN A 192 18.65 -20.07 -20.82
CA GLN A 192 19.90 -20.83 -20.99
C GLN A 192 21.13 -20.24 -20.27
N CYS A 193 21.01 -19.03 -19.69
CA CYS A 193 22.17 -18.22 -19.34
C CYS A 193 22.44 -18.06 -17.84
N ASP A 194 21.41 -18.10 -16.98
CA ASP A 194 21.54 -17.49 -15.65
C ASP A 194 21.23 -18.40 -14.44
N PRO A 195 22.27 -18.84 -13.72
CA PRO A 195 22.20 -19.38 -12.38
C PRO A 195 22.87 -18.45 -11.34
N GLU A 196 22.60 -17.15 -11.37
CA GLU A 196 23.11 -16.14 -10.42
C GLU A 196 22.54 -16.33 -9.01
N LEU A 197 22.97 -17.42 -8.37
CA LEU A 197 22.66 -17.72 -6.98
C LEU A 197 23.74 -17.20 -6.03
N ASP A 198 23.35 -16.89 -4.80
CA ASP A 198 24.23 -16.49 -3.70
C ASP A 198 25.00 -17.69 -3.10
N ALA A 199 25.77 -17.44 -2.03
CA ALA A 199 26.51 -18.49 -1.33
C ALA A 199 25.61 -19.54 -0.64
N ASN A 200 24.34 -19.20 -0.40
CA ASN A 200 23.32 -20.02 0.24
C ASN A 200 22.35 -20.67 -0.77
N TYR A 201 22.55 -20.45 -2.07
CA TYR A 201 21.76 -20.93 -3.21
C TYR A 201 20.39 -20.25 -3.39
N TYR A 202 20.23 -19.04 -2.85
CA TYR A 202 19.11 -18.14 -3.13
C TYR A 202 19.37 -17.36 -4.41
N PRO A 203 18.34 -17.02 -5.20
CA PRO A 203 18.48 -16.10 -6.33
C PRO A 203 19.06 -14.75 -5.91
N LYS A 204 20.10 -14.27 -6.59
CA LYS A 204 20.66 -12.95 -6.30
C LYS A 204 19.72 -11.86 -6.79
N TRP A 205 19.44 -10.94 -5.88
CA TRP A 205 19.09 -9.57 -6.20
C TRP A 205 20.07 -8.64 -5.49
N ASN A 206 20.76 -7.79 -6.24
CA ASN A 206 21.60 -6.72 -5.70
C ASN A 206 21.70 -5.58 -6.72
N THR A 207 22.49 -4.55 -6.37
CA THR A 207 22.68 -3.32 -7.15
C THR A 207 23.20 -3.49 -8.59
N SER A 208 23.72 -4.67 -8.93
CA SER A 208 24.36 -4.97 -10.22
C SER A 208 23.78 -6.20 -10.92
N THR A 209 22.81 -6.89 -10.30
CA THR A 209 22.45 -8.26 -10.67
C THR A 209 21.06 -8.61 -10.16
N LYS A 210 20.13 -8.98 -11.05
CA LYS A 210 18.84 -9.61 -10.72
C LYS A 210 18.75 -10.92 -11.49
N SER A 211 18.68 -12.04 -10.78
CA SER A 211 18.61 -13.34 -11.41
C SER A 211 17.27 -13.54 -12.14
N TYR A 212 17.32 -14.20 -13.30
CA TYR A 212 16.18 -14.57 -14.14
C TYR A 212 15.29 -15.64 -13.50
N SER A 213 15.67 -16.25 -12.38
CA SER A 213 14.76 -17.13 -11.64
C SER A 213 13.65 -16.36 -10.95
N ILE A 214 13.88 -15.08 -10.66
CA ILE A 214 13.04 -14.27 -9.79
C ILE A 214 11.75 -13.88 -10.51
N ASP A 215 10.57 -14.17 -9.94
CA ASP A 215 9.21 -13.94 -10.48
C ASP A 215 8.87 -14.63 -11.81
N ASN A 216 9.74 -15.47 -12.34
CA ASN A 216 9.64 -16.01 -13.70
C ASN A 216 9.10 -17.44 -13.76
N GLY A 217 8.60 -17.99 -12.65
CA GLY A 217 8.08 -19.36 -12.59
C GLY A 217 6.76 -19.59 -13.29
N ASN A 218 6.22 -20.80 -13.20
CA ASN A 218 5.00 -21.14 -13.94
C ASN A 218 3.78 -20.34 -13.40
N PRO A 219 3.00 -19.64 -14.25
CA PRO A 219 1.86 -18.82 -13.81
C PRO A 219 0.56 -19.62 -13.56
N ASP A 220 0.62 -20.94 -13.73
CA ASP A 220 -0.38 -21.96 -13.36
C ASP A 220 0.40 -23.26 -13.02
N LEU A 221 1.10 -23.27 -11.88
CA LEU A 221 2.06 -24.32 -11.53
C LEU A 221 1.34 -25.61 -11.15
N ASN A 222 0.22 -25.49 -10.43
CA ASN A 222 -0.62 -26.61 -10.04
C ASN A 222 -1.55 -27.12 -11.19
N ALA A 223 -1.71 -26.36 -12.28
CA ALA A 223 -2.55 -26.64 -13.44
C ALA A 223 -4.07 -26.65 -13.14
N ASN A 224 -4.54 -25.73 -12.29
CA ASN A 224 -5.96 -25.57 -11.95
C ASN A 224 -6.70 -24.52 -12.80
N GLY A 225 -5.96 -23.70 -13.57
CA GLY A 225 -6.51 -22.65 -14.44
C GLY A 225 -6.88 -21.33 -13.73
N ILE A 226 -6.54 -21.18 -12.45
CA ILE A 226 -6.60 -19.90 -11.72
C ILE A 226 -5.31 -19.12 -12.06
N PRO A 227 -5.39 -17.81 -12.34
CA PRO A 227 -4.19 -17.00 -12.54
C PRO A 227 -3.38 -16.91 -11.23
N TRP A 228 -2.04 -17.06 -11.31
CA TRP A 228 -1.13 -17.02 -10.14
C TRP A 228 -1.41 -15.89 -9.12
N TYR A 229 -1.81 -14.70 -9.56
CA TYR A 229 -2.10 -13.56 -8.65
C TYR A 229 -3.37 -13.74 -7.80
N LEU A 230 -4.14 -14.80 -8.04
CA LEU A 230 -5.28 -15.24 -7.22
C LEU A 230 -5.06 -16.63 -6.58
N ASP A 231 -3.92 -17.28 -6.82
CA ASP A 231 -3.63 -18.62 -6.30
C ASP A 231 -2.37 -18.65 -5.40
N PRO A 232 -2.53 -18.76 -4.08
CA PRO A 232 -1.42 -18.90 -3.13
C PRO A 232 -0.53 -20.14 -3.36
N ASP A 233 -1.00 -21.20 -4.03
CA ASP A 233 -0.14 -22.34 -4.38
C ASP A 233 0.92 -21.96 -5.44
N ASP A 234 0.65 -20.92 -6.24
CA ASP A 234 1.48 -20.42 -7.33
C ASP A 234 2.24 -19.12 -6.98
N GLN A 235 2.07 -18.64 -5.75
CA GLN A 235 2.78 -17.48 -5.18
C GLN A 235 3.92 -17.89 -4.25
N ASP A 236 4.92 -17.03 -4.10
CA ASP A 236 5.90 -17.12 -3.02
C ASP A 236 5.42 -16.38 -1.75
N PRO A 237 6.10 -16.52 -0.59
CA PRO A 237 5.57 -16.05 0.69
C PRO A 237 5.33 -14.53 0.81
N ASP A 238 5.89 -13.74 -0.10
CA ASP A 238 5.72 -12.30 -0.28
C ASP A 238 4.57 -11.92 -1.23
N GLY A 239 3.88 -12.91 -1.80
CA GLY A 239 2.74 -12.74 -2.71
C GLY A 239 3.11 -12.51 -4.17
N THR A 240 4.41 -12.52 -4.53
CA THR A 240 4.82 -12.46 -5.93
C THR A 240 4.64 -13.81 -6.62
N ARG A 241 4.88 -13.86 -7.93
CA ARG A 241 4.78 -15.09 -8.73
C ARG A 241 5.94 -16.02 -8.40
N LYS A 242 5.69 -17.32 -8.25
CA LYS A 242 6.72 -18.34 -7.94
C LYS A 242 8.09 -18.08 -8.60
N ASP A 243 9.14 -18.08 -7.80
CA ASP A 243 10.52 -18.17 -8.26
C ASP A 243 10.80 -19.53 -8.91
N ILE A 244 11.70 -19.54 -9.89
CA ILE A 244 12.24 -20.76 -10.48
C ILE A 244 13.26 -21.38 -9.52
N GLY A 245 13.08 -22.65 -9.15
CA GLY A 245 14.04 -23.41 -8.33
C GLY A 245 13.50 -23.76 -6.94
N ALA A 246 14.40 -24.19 -6.05
CA ALA A 246 14.06 -24.71 -4.73
C ALA A 246 13.95 -23.64 -3.63
N TYR A 247 14.46 -22.43 -3.87
CA TYR A 247 14.35 -21.28 -2.95
C TYR A 247 13.89 -20.06 -3.73
N HIS A 248 12.89 -19.38 -3.18
CA HIS A 248 12.56 -18.00 -3.49
C HIS A 248 13.60 -17.07 -2.88
N ASN A 249 13.85 -15.91 -3.47
CA ASN A 249 14.58 -14.84 -2.81
C ASN A 249 13.69 -14.22 -1.69
N PRO A 250 14.15 -14.11 -0.43
CA PRO A 250 13.31 -13.66 0.69
C PRO A 250 13.09 -12.14 0.75
N ASP A 251 13.89 -11.34 0.03
CA ASP A 251 13.93 -9.88 0.12
C ASP A 251 13.79 -9.25 -1.28
N HIS A 252 12.67 -9.50 -1.96
CA HIS A 252 12.42 -8.91 -3.27
C HIS A 252 10.95 -8.57 -3.54
N HIS A 253 10.48 -7.41 -3.07
CA HIS A 253 9.26 -6.86 -3.61
C HIS A 253 9.47 -6.42 -5.07
N ILE A 254 9.15 -7.31 -6.01
CA ILE A 254 8.82 -6.88 -7.37
C ILE A 254 7.50 -6.17 -7.27
N ASN A 255 7.55 -4.87 -7.52
CA ASN A 255 6.35 -4.14 -7.85
C ASN A 255 5.88 -4.66 -9.21
N GLY A 256 4.98 -5.64 -9.22
CA GLY A 256 4.48 -6.26 -10.47
C GLY A 256 3.89 -5.21 -11.41
N TYR A 257 3.79 -5.49 -12.70
CA TYR A 257 3.30 -4.51 -13.69
C TYR A 257 2.12 -5.07 -14.49
N HIS A 258 1.09 -4.26 -14.74
CA HIS A 258 -0.06 -4.63 -15.59
C HIS A 258 0.15 -4.16 -17.03
N ARG A 259 -0.46 -4.92 -17.97
CA ARG A 259 -0.72 -4.45 -19.34
C ARG A 259 -1.98 -3.59 -19.33
N LEU A 260 -1.89 -2.41 -19.94
CA LEU A 260 -3.03 -1.52 -20.16
C LEU A 260 -3.84 -2.00 -21.37
N ASN A 261 -5.05 -2.51 -21.15
CA ASN A 261 -6.02 -2.70 -22.23
C ASN A 261 -6.84 -1.41 -22.42
N ASN A 262 -7.07 -1.01 -23.68
CA ASN A 262 -7.70 0.26 -24.11
C ASN A 262 -9.14 0.56 -23.60
N TYR A 263 -9.68 -0.25 -22.68
CA TYR A 263 -11.06 -0.16 -22.21
C TYR A 263 -11.23 -0.08 -20.69
N GLU A 264 -10.17 -0.30 -19.88
CA GLU A 264 -10.34 -0.58 -18.43
C GLU A 264 -9.58 0.36 -17.48
N VAL A 265 -8.46 0.99 -17.88
CA VAL A 265 -7.68 1.89 -17.00
C VAL A 265 -7.47 3.25 -17.66
N LYS A 266 -7.88 4.32 -16.96
CA LYS A 266 -7.78 5.72 -17.43
C LYS A 266 -6.77 6.59 -16.68
N TYR A 267 -6.32 6.16 -15.50
CA TYR A 267 -5.53 6.96 -14.55
C TYR A 267 -4.52 6.08 -13.80
N ILE A 268 -3.46 6.68 -13.25
CA ILE A 268 -2.37 6.08 -12.46
C ILE A 268 -2.12 7.02 -11.25
N SER A 269 -1.62 6.51 -10.10
CA SER A 269 -1.40 7.29 -8.86
C SER A 269 0.04 7.17 -8.33
N ILE A 270 0.87 8.20 -8.53
CA ILE A 270 2.31 8.22 -8.20
C ILE A 270 2.56 8.95 -6.85
N PRO A 271 3.53 8.52 -6.01
CA PRO A 271 3.90 9.21 -4.77
C PRO A 271 4.36 10.65 -5.03
N GLY A 272 3.72 11.60 -4.35
CA GLY A 272 4.32 12.90 -4.07
C GLY A 272 5.35 12.74 -2.96
N VAL A 273 6.63 12.92 -3.29
CA VAL A 273 7.70 13.06 -2.29
C VAL A 273 8.34 14.43 -2.48
N GLU A 274 7.94 15.38 -1.63
CA GLU A 274 8.79 16.53 -1.33
C GLU A 274 10.02 16.01 -0.58
N ASN A 275 11.22 16.10 -1.17
CA ASN A 275 12.45 15.94 -0.40
C ASN A 275 13.71 16.47 -1.13
N HIS A 276 14.24 17.61 -0.68
CA HIS A 276 15.48 17.68 0.12
C HIS A 276 16.05 19.13 0.09
N PRO A 277 16.57 19.70 1.21
CA PRO A 277 17.00 21.12 1.30
C PRO A 277 18.19 21.57 0.43
N GLY A 278 18.68 20.72 -0.49
CA GLY A 278 19.89 20.95 -1.28
C GLY A 278 19.67 21.60 -2.64
N ASN A 279 18.43 21.72 -3.10
CA ASN A 279 18.10 22.15 -4.45
C ASN A 279 17.14 23.36 -4.43
N GLN A 280 17.29 24.31 -5.35
CA GLN A 280 16.48 25.53 -5.37
C GLN A 280 15.05 25.27 -5.87
N GLY A 281 14.19 24.78 -4.97
CA GLY A 281 12.74 24.67 -5.17
C GLY A 281 12.31 23.62 -6.19
N ARG A 282 13.05 22.52 -6.36
CA ARG A 282 12.65 21.41 -7.26
C ARG A 282 12.90 20.03 -6.66
N ASN A 283 11.81 19.28 -6.47
CA ASN A 283 11.80 17.88 -6.06
C ASN A 283 12.48 17.00 -7.12
N THR A 284 13.13 15.91 -6.72
CA THR A 284 13.72 14.93 -7.66
C THR A 284 12.67 14.29 -8.57
N LEU A 285 11.46 14.03 -8.06
CA LEU A 285 10.31 13.58 -8.86
C LEU A 285 9.76 14.69 -9.78
N GLN A 286 9.75 15.94 -9.34
CA GLN A 286 9.29 17.05 -10.20
C GLN A 286 10.28 17.40 -11.31
N TYR A 287 11.58 17.18 -11.06
CA TYR A 287 12.63 17.31 -12.07
C TYR A 287 12.46 16.34 -13.24
N VAL A 288 11.93 15.14 -12.97
CA VAL A 288 11.54 14.17 -14.03
C VAL A 288 10.47 14.78 -14.94
N PHE A 289 9.46 15.46 -14.38
CA PHE A 289 8.38 16.06 -15.17
C PHE A 289 8.79 17.36 -15.89
N ASP A 290 9.62 18.20 -15.25
CA ASP A 290 10.16 19.43 -15.86
C ASP A 290 10.97 19.15 -17.14
N GLU A 291 11.72 18.03 -17.17
CA GLU A 291 12.52 17.62 -18.33
C GLU A 291 11.63 17.20 -19.53
N TYR A 292 10.39 16.77 -19.28
CA TYR A 292 9.42 16.45 -20.33
C TYR A 292 8.51 17.63 -20.74
N GLY A 293 8.22 18.57 -19.84
CA GLY A 293 7.48 19.80 -20.16
C GLY A 293 8.18 20.67 -21.21
N GLY A 294 9.52 20.62 -21.28
CA GLY A 294 10.31 21.30 -22.31
C GLY A 294 10.24 20.69 -23.72
N ASN A 295 9.49 19.60 -23.91
CA ASN A 295 9.38 18.85 -25.17
C ASN A 295 7.95 18.83 -25.76
N ASP A 296 7.04 19.69 -25.26
CA ASP A 296 5.62 19.75 -25.63
C ASP A 296 4.83 18.42 -25.48
N LEU A 297 5.38 17.45 -24.74
CA LEU A 297 4.77 16.14 -24.47
C LEU A 297 3.71 16.18 -23.36
N PHE A 298 3.78 17.18 -22.48
CA PHE A 298 2.86 17.41 -21.37
C PHE A 298 2.76 18.92 -21.15
N ASN A 299 1.59 19.42 -20.73
CA ASN A 299 1.48 20.78 -20.19
C ASN A 299 1.58 20.73 -18.66
N THR A 300 2.58 21.39 -18.08
CA THR A 300 2.74 21.53 -16.63
C THR A 300 2.23 22.89 -16.16
N LEU A 301 1.03 22.91 -15.58
CA LEU A 301 0.55 23.97 -14.71
C LEU A 301 -0.09 23.30 -13.47
N ASN A 302 0.32 23.74 -12.27
CA ASN A 302 -0.48 23.92 -11.06
C ASN A 302 -1.76 23.06 -10.92
N PRO A 303 -1.85 22.16 -9.92
CA PRO A 303 -1.99 20.70 -10.03
C PRO A 303 -3.20 20.20 -10.85
N ILE A 304 -3.28 20.55 -12.13
CA ILE A 304 -4.34 20.12 -13.05
C ILE A 304 -3.70 19.74 -14.40
N LEU A 305 -3.67 18.44 -14.72
CA LEU A 305 -3.24 17.95 -16.03
C LEU A 305 -4.45 17.55 -16.88
N ASP A 306 -4.93 18.50 -17.69
CA ASP A 306 -6.17 18.40 -18.48
C ASP A 306 -6.01 17.57 -19.80
N GLY A 307 -4.92 16.79 -19.96
CA GLY A 307 -4.72 15.82 -21.06
C GLY A 307 -3.34 15.75 -21.78
N ILE A 308 -3.08 14.74 -22.66
CA ILE A 308 -1.80 14.49 -23.42
C ILE A 308 -1.93 14.48 -25.00
N SER A 309 -2.03 13.31 -25.69
CA SER A 309 -2.14 13.05 -27.17
C SER A 309 -0.85 12.58 -27.89
N TRP A 310 -0.96 11.99 -29.10
CA TRP A 310 0.10 11.14 -29.72
C TRP A 310 0.24 11.22 -31.27
N ILE A 311 1.49 11.29 -31.80
CA ILE A 311 1.89 11.14 -33.24
C ILE A 311 3.31 10.49 -33.40
N TYR A 312 3.49 9.60 -34.40
CA TYR A 312 4.71 8.86 -34.86
C TYR A 312 5.55 9.58 -35.90
N ASN A 313 6.74 9.02 -36.10
CA ASN A 313 7.53 9.22 -37.29
C ASN A 313 8.00 7.86 -37.86
N SER A 314 7.70 7.61 -39.15
CA SER A 314 8.06 6.41 -39.91
C SER A 314 9.55 6.23 -40.19
N ASP A 315 10.40 7.19 -39.81
CA ASP A 315 11.76 7.30 -40.33
C ASP A 315 12.84 6.62 -39.46
N THR A 316 12.51 6.10 -38.26
CA THR A 316 13.53 5.68 -37.25
C THR A 316 13.51 4.22 -36.76
N GLY A 317 12.36 3.55 -36.69
CA GLY A 317 12.26 2.10 -36.42
C GLY A 317 12.12 1.63 -34.96
N GLU A 318 10.87 1.42 -34.54
CA GLU A 318 10.30 0.47 -33.54
C GLU A 318 10.83 0.33 -32.09
N ALA A 319 9.95 0.55 -31.09
CA ALA A 319 9.89 -0.18 -29.79
C ALA A 319 8.55 -0.02 -29.01
N THR A 320 7.83 -1.13 -28.77
CA THR A 320 6.46 -1.22 -28.19
C THR A 320 6.28 -0.83 -26.70
N PRO A 321 5.10 -0.32 -26.26
CA PRO A 321 4.86 0.16 -24.89
C PRO A 321 3.89 -0.72 -24.03
N ASP A 322 4.40 -1.52 -23.09
CA ASP A 322 3.62 -2.63 -22.47
C ASP A 322 3.47 -2.63 -20.92
N ILE A 323 4.08 -1.71 -20.15
CA ILE A 323 4.43 -1.95 -18.73
C ILE A 323 4.18 -0.72 -17.79
N VAL A 324 3.24 -0.83 -16.82
CA VAL A 324 3.01 0.15 -15.71
C VAL A 324 2.88 -0.57 -14.34
N PRO A 325 3.51 -0.10 -13.24
CA PRO A 325 3.56 -0.85 -11.98
C PRO A 325 2.23 -0.86 -11.18
N LEU A 326 1.84 -2.03 -10.65
CA LEU A 326 0.68 -2.26 -9.76
C LEU A 326 0.69 -1.37 -8.52
N HIS A 327 1.88 -1.12 -7.96
CA HIS A 327 2.04 -0.54 -6.62
C HIS A 327 1.74 0.97 -6.56
N TYR A 328 1.26 1.51 -7.68
CA TYR A 328 0.84 2.89 -7.89
C TYR A 328 -0.60 2.98 -8.43
N VAL A 329 -1.43 1.97 -8.15
CA VAL A 329 -2.87 1.99 -8.48
C VAL A 329 -3.70 1.42 -7.34
N HIS A 330 -3.68 2.06 -6.16
CA HIS A 330 -4.82 2.04 -5.24
C HIS A 330 -4.88 3.28 -4.32
N SER A 331 -5.14 4.42 -4.94
CA SER A 331 -5.85 5.55 -4.33
C SER A 331 -6.46 6.36 -5.47
N GLN A 332 -7.73 6.77 -5.35
CA GLN A 332 -8.37 7.68 -6.30
C GLN A 332 -7.72 9.06 -6.33
N ASN A 333 -6.87 9.42 -5.37
CA ASN A 333 -6.35 10.78 -5.17
C ASN A 333 -4.81 10.88 -5.20
N GLY A 334 -4.11 9.94 -5.85
CA GLY A 334 -2.76 10.23 -6.37
C GLY A 334 -2.82 11.10 -7.64
N TYR A 335 -1.67 11.52 -8.16
CA TYR A 335 -1.58 12.34 -9.38
C TYR A 335 -2.22 11.64 -10.60
N LYS A 336 -3.49 11.94 -10.90
CA LYS A 336 -4.19 11.42 -12.08
C LYS A 336 -3.57 11.93 -13.38
N VAL A 337 -2.82 11.08 -14.07
CA VAL A 337 -2.31 11.35 -15.44
C VAL A 337 -3.28 10.78 -16.47
N GLN A 338 -3.76 11.60 -17.41
CA GLN A 338 -4.71 11.20 -18.47
C GLN A 338 -4.08 11.24 -19.87
N LEU A 339 -4.19 10.13 -20.61
CA LEU A 339 -3.87 10.05 -22.03
C LEU A 339 -4.97 10.74 -22.86
N LEU A 340 -4.68 11.83 -23.61
CA LEU A 340 -5.65 12.32 -24.62
C LEU A 340 -5.66 11.40 -25.84
N SER A 341 -6.80 11.41 -26.51
CA SER A 341 -7.06 10.79 -27.81
C SER A 341 -7.23 11.87 -28.87
N GLY A 342 -6.69 11.68 -30.08
CA GLY A 342 -7.13 12.51 -31.20
C GLY A 342 -6.30 12.38 -32.48
N GLU A 343 -4.98 12.25 -32.35
CA GLU A 343 -4.10 12.17 -33.51
C GLU A 343 -3.54 10.75 -33.67
N THR A 344 -3.23 10.39 -34.92
CA THR A 344 -2.77 9.03 -35.25
C THR A 344 -1.27 8.91 -35.10
N LEU A 345 -0.86 7.65 -34.89
CA LEU A 345 0.49 7.10 -34.91
C LEU A 345 1.16 7.20 -33.49
N GLU A 346 1.29 6.13 -32.69
CA GLU A 346 2.39 5.13 -32.73
C GLU A 346 3.75 5.77 -32.27
N LYS A 347 4.42 5.32 -31.20
CA LYS A 347 5.72 5.94 -30.80
C LYS A 347 6.50 5.21 -29.70
N ASP A 348 7.80 5.53 -29.63
CA ASP A 348 8.76 4.93 -28.69
C ASP A 348 9.39 5.99 -27.78
N ILE A 349 9.39 5.74 -26.46
CA ILE A 349 10.06 6.57 -25.45
C ILE A 349 11.30 5.83 -24.96
N VAL A 350 12.49 6.35 -25.28
CA VAL A 350 13.76 5.84 -24.76
C VAL A 350 14.22 6.72 -23.59
N TYR A 351 14.30 6.16 -22.39
CA TYR A 351 14.96 6.82 -21.28
C TYR A 351 16.49 6.72 -21.45
N SER A 352 17.13 7.85 -21.71
CA SER A 352 18.59 7.98 -21.72
C SER A 352 19.01 9.35 -21.19
N GLY A 353 18.65 9.64 -19.94
CA GLY A 353 19.02 10.87 -19.25
C GLY A 353 20.53 10.97 -19.00
N PHE A 354 21.14 12.09 -19.40
CA PHE A 354 22.55 12.37 -19.18
C PHE A 354 22.70 13.81 -18.65
N TYR A 355 23.09 13.97 -17.38
CA TYR A 355 23.40 15.28 -16.82
C TYR A 355 24.92 15.50 -16.77
N PRO A 356 25.46 16.55 -17.39
CA PRO A 356 26.91 16.73 -17.52
C PRO A 356 27.54 17.24 -16.21
N GLY A 357 28.16 16.34 -15.44
CA GLY A 357 29.11 16.72 -14.38
C GLY A 357 29.03 15.93 -13.07
N TYR A 358 27.97 15.16 -12.85
CA TYR A 358 27.82 14.30 -11.68
C TYR A 358 27.37 12.90 -12.12
N ASN A 359 27.92 11.85 -11.51
CA ASN A 359 27.46 10.48 -11.71
C ASN A 359 26.07 10.35 -11.03
N LEU A 360 25.00 10.43 -11.81
CA LEU A 360 23.63 10.31 -11.31
C LEU A 360 23.19 8.84 -11.16
N ASN A 361 22.11 8.66 -10.39
CA ASN A 361 21.87 7.45 -9.62
C ASN A 361 21.58 6.21 -10.50
N PRO A 362 22.24 5.06 -10.28
CA PRO A 362 21.96 3.78 -10.96
C PRO A 362 20.60 3.15 -10.54
N GLY A 363 19.51 3.84 -10.87
CA GLY A 363 18.18 3.57 -10.33
C GLY A 363 18.05 4.02 -8.87
N MET A 364 16.81 4.18 -8.38
CA MET A 364 16.56 4.30 -6.95
C MET A 364 16.55 2.90 -6.33
N TYR A 365 17.45 2.64 -5.39
CA TYR A 365 17.55 1.35 -4.72
C TYR A 365 16.41 1.15 -3.71
N HIS A 366 16.02 -0.09 -3.38
CA HIS A 366 14.96 -0.36 -2.40
C HIS A 366 15.24 0.29 -1.02
N ALA A 367 16.50 0.35 -0.59
CA ALA A 367 16.89 1.07 0.62
C ALA A 367 16.67 2.59 0.53
N GLU A 368 16.95 3.20 -0.63
CA GLU A 368 16.68 4.63 -0.87
C GLU A 368 15.18 4.88 -0.97
N LEU A 369 14.43 3.98 -1.63
CA LEU A 369 12.96 4.05 -1.68
C LEU A 369 12.37 4.00 -0.27
N ASN A 370 12.87 3.11 0.60
CA ASN A 370 12.45 3.03 1.99
C ASN A 370 12.81 4.29 2.80
N ASP A 371 13.95 4.94 2.51
CA ASP A 371 14.25 6.25 3.09
C ASP A 371 13.30 7.35 2.55
N TYR A 372 12.89 7.32 1.28
CA TYR A 372 11.93 8.27 0.69
C TYR A 372 10.45 8.00 1.06
N THR A 373 10.07 6.77 1.41
CA THR A 373 8.72 6.43 1.86
C THR A 373 8.54 6.54 3.37
N THR A 374 9.63 6.48 4.14
CA THR A 374 9.60 6.69 5.60
C THR A 374 9.89 8.13 6.00
N ASN A 375 10.82 8.84 5.35
CA ASN A 375 11.10 10.26 5.63
C ASN A 375 10.31 11.16 4.67
N HIS A 376 9.50 12.05 5.24
CA HIS A 376 8.72 13.06 4.54
C HIS A 376 9.26 14.43 4.90
N PHE A 377 9.31 15.33 3.92
CA PHE A 377 9.62 16.74 4.13
C PHE A 377 8.41 17.58 3.78
N ILE A 378 8.12 18.59 4.59
CA ILE A 378 7.07 19.58 4.31
C ILE A 378 7.68 20.96 4.47
N THR A 379 7.57 21.77 3.43
CA THR A 379 7.96 23.18 3.45
C THR A 379 6.98 24.05 4.25
N ALA A 380 7.47 25.10 4.91
CA ALA A 380 6.65 26.09 5.61
C ALA A 380 5.73 26.86 4.63
N PRO A 381 4.46 27.14 4.96
CA PRO A 381 3.54 27.82 4.03
C PRO A 381 4.03 29.21 3.59
N ASP A 382 3.97 29.51 2.30
CA ASP A 382 4.35 30.80 1.70
C ASP A 382 3.18 31.33 0.85
N GLN A 383 2.84 32.62 0.99
CA GLN A 383 1.77 33.27 0.23
C GLN A 383 2.07 33.37 -1.28
N MET A 384 3.32 33.12 -1.69
CA MET A 384 3.72 33.06 -3.11
C MET A 384 3.62 31.65 -3.72
N ASP A 385 3.33 30.61 -2.93
CA ASP A 385 3.19 29.23 -3.40
C ASP A 385 1.73 28.91 -3.73
N GLU A 386 1.52 28.25 -4.87
CA GLU A 386 0.21 27.84 -5.39
C GLU A 386 -0.50 26.76 -4.56
N ASN A 387 0.25 25.97 -3.78
CA ASN A 387 -0.30 24.96 -2.87
C ASN A 387 -0.62 25.53 -1.48
N CYS A 388 -0.46 26.84 -1.28
CA CYS A 388 -0.74 27.51 -0.02
C CYS A 388 -2.05 28.31 -0.09
N GLU A 389 -2.92 28.07 0.88
CA GLU A 389 -4.23 28.72 1.00
C GLU A 389 -4.37 29.40 2.37
N ILE A 390 -5.28 30.38 2.46
CA ILE A 390 -5.64 31.02 3.73
C ILE A 390 -6.90 30.34 4.26
N ASP A 391 -6.86 29.87 5.51
CA ASP A 391 -8.02 29.29 6.16
C ASP A 391 -9.14 30.34 6.33
N PRO A 392 -10.33 30.13 5.75
CA PRO A 392 -11.42 31.12 5.77
C PRO A 392 -12.09 31.31 7.14
N ASN A 393 -11.70 30.52 8.16
CA ASN A 393 -12.18 30.64 9.54
C ASN A 393 -11.21 31.37 10.46
N THR A 394 -9.90 31.19 10.25
CA THR A 394 -8.84 31.71 11.15
C THR A 394 -7.91 32.75 10.52
N GLY A 395 -7.89 32.84 9.18
CA GLY A 395 -6.90 33.65 8.46
C GLY A 395 -5.47 33.05 8.47
N VAL A 396 -5.29 31.84 9.02
CA VAL A 396 -3.99 31.16 9.03
C VAL A 396 -3.66 30.61 7.65
N LEU A 397 -2.46 30.94 7.16
CA LEU A 397 -1.89 30.35 5.95
C LEU A 397 -1.52 28.89 6.20
N PHE A 398 -1.86 28.01 5.27
CA PHE A 398 -1.55 26.58 5.33
C PHE A 398 -1.11 26.06 3.96
N ARG A 399 -0.20 25.09 3.91
CA ARG A 399 0.16 24.34 2.70
C ARG A 399 -0.69 23.07 2.63
N LYS A 400 -1.20 22.74 1.44
CA LYS A 400 -1.71 21.42 1.10
C LYS A 400 -0.53 20.53 0.70
N THR A 401 -0.33 19.43 1.40
CA THR A 401 0.72 18.46 1.09
C THR A 401 0.13 17.07 1.02
N TYR A 402 0.43 16.33 -0.05
CA TYR A 402 -0.03 14.97 -0.25
C TYR A 402 1.03 13.98 0.20
N LEU A 403 0.76 13.23 1.27
CA LEU A 403 1.66 12.24 1.85
C LEU A 403 1.23 10.84 1.43
N GLY A 404 2.15 10.10 0.81
CA GLY A 404 1.94 8.68 0.51
C GLY A 404 2.37 7.78 1.66
N TYR A 405 1.53 6.82 2.04
CA TYR A 405 1.78 5.90 3.13
C TYR A 405 2.17 4.52 2.61
N TYR A 406 3.44 4.14 2.74
CA TYR A 406 3.97 2.87 2.20
C TYR A 406 4.62 1.97 3.26
N LEU A 407 4.27 2.14 4.54
CA LEU A 407 4.58 1.12 5.55
C LEU A 407 3.63 -0.08 5.34
N PRO A 408 4.12 -1.33 5.32
CA PRO A 408 3.27 -2.53 5.17
C PRO A 408 2.15 -2.60 6.22
N GLU A 409 2.41 -2.07 7.41
CA GLU A 409 1.49 -1.97 8.52
C GLU A 409 0.59 -0.73 8.42
N SER A 410 -0.74 -0.89 8.43
CA SER A 410 -1.68 0.25 8.58
C SER A 410 -1.57 0.92 9.97
N LEU A 411 -1.47 2.25 10.03
CA LEU A 411 -1.40 3.01 11.29
C LEU A 411 -2.60 3.92 11.50
N LYS A 412 -2.90 4.29 12.75
CA LYS A 412 -3.84 5.38 13.03
C LYS A 412 -3.29 6.70 12.49
N PRO A 413 -4.13 7.62 11.97
CA PRO A 413 -3.66 8.92 11.51
C PRO A 413 -2.83 9.70 12.53
N PHE A 414 -3.23 9.66 13.81
CA PHE A 414 -2.49 10.32 14.90
C PHE A 414 -1.20 9.61 15.32
N ASP A 415 -1.06 8.31 15.08
CA ASP A 415 0.19 7.58 15.34
C ASP A 415 1.17 7.77 14.16
N ALA A 416 0.66 7.80 12.93
CA ALA A 416 1.43 8.02 11.71
C ALA A 416 1.99 9.46 11.63
N LEU A 417 1.16 10.46 11.94
CA LEU A 417 1.51 11.88 11.82
C LEU A 417 1.95 12.51 13.14
N LEU A 418 2.18 11.71 14.20
CA LEU A 418 2.55 12.16 15.54
C LEU A 418 3.66 13.24 15.57
N PRO A 419 4.74 13.17 14.76
CA PRO A 419 5.82 14.16 14.81
C PRO A 419 5.42 15.57 14.36
N ILE A 420 4.32 15.71 13.60
CA ILE A 420 3.82 17.00 13.06
C ILE A 420 2.38 17.29 13.49
N LEU A 421 1.80 16.49 14.39
CA LEU A 421 0.37 16.50 14.71
C LEU A 421 -0.14 17.85 15.26
N ASP A 422 0.72 18.59 15.98
CA ASP A 422 0.39 19.92 16.51
C ASP A 422 0.38 21.01 15.42
N ASP A 423 1.15 20.81 14.33
CA ASP A 423 1.35 21.73 13.21
C ASP A 423 0.49 21.40 11.98
N ILE A 424 -0.52 20.55 12.13
CA ILE A 424 -1.50 20.24 11.08
C ILE A 424 -2.91 20.60 11.53
N LYS A 425 -3.72 21.10 10.58
CA LYS A 425 -5.13 21.47 10.83
C LYS A 425 -6.15 20.49 10.24
N ALA A 426 -5.75 19.71 9.23
CA ALA A 426 -6.60 18.72 8.59
C ALA A 426 -5.78 17.55 8.07
N ILE A 427 -6.43 16.38 8.05
CA ILE A 427 -5.95 15.12 7.50
C ILE A 427 -7.11 14.55 6.68
N MET A 428 -6.96 14.41 5.37
CA MET A 428 -8.03 13.98 4.47
C MET A 428 -7.54 12.85 3.57
N ALA A 429 -8.20 11.70 3.64
CA ALA A 429 -8.00 10.60 2.72
C ALA A 429 -9.14 10.58 1.68
N GLU A 430 -9.14 9.60 0.79
CA GLU A 430 -10.21 9.34 -0.18
C GLU A 430 -11.61 9.26 0.48
N ASP A 431 -11.69 8.53 1.59
CA ASP A 431 -12.96 8.07 2.17
C ASP A 431 -13.30 8.68 3.54
N TRP A 432 -12.36 9.38 4.18
CA TRP A 432 -12.51 9.94 5.53
C TRP A 432 -11.69 11.22 5.73
N ALA A 433 -12.10 12.06 6.66
CA ALA A 433 -11.43 13.31 7.00
C ALA A 433 -11.43 13.57 8.52
N LEU A 434 -10.37 14.23 8.97
CA LEU A 434 -10.20 14.78 10.32
C LEU A 434 -9.84 16.27 10.16
N VAL A 435 -10.57 17.17 10.81
CA VAL A 435 -10.29 18.62 10.81
C VAL A 435 -10.29 19.19 12.22
N ARG A 436 -9.35 20.07 12.56
CA ARG A 436 -9.32 20.74 13.87
C ARG A 436 -10.34 21.87 13.91
N VAL A 437 -11.06 22.00 15.03
CA VAL A 437 -12.03 23.10 15.19
C VAL A 437 -11.27 24.43 15.38
N PRO A 438 -11.54 25.45 14.55
CA PRO A 438 -10.90 26.76 14.65
C PRO A 438 -11.40 27.55 15.87
N ILE A 439 -10.55 28.38 16.45
CA ILE A 439 -10.91 29.30 17.55
C ILE A 439 -11.31 30.64 16.93
N PHE A 440 -12.60 30.80 16.66
CA PHE A 440 -13.12 32.01 16.01
C PHE A 440 -12.88 33.28 16.86
N GLY A 441 -12.41 34.35 16.21
CA GLY A 441 -12.16 35.64 16.85
C GLY A 441 -10.92 35.69 17.75
N TYR A 442 -10.11 34.62 17.79
CA TYR A 442 -8.77 34.70 18.36
C TYR A 442 -7.83 35.40 17.36
N GLU A 443 -7.18 36.47 17.81
CA GLU A 443 -6.11 37.14 17.07
C GLU A 443 -4.75 36.69 17.67
N PRO A 444 -3.96 35.87 16.96
CA PRO A 444 -2.64 35.44 17.41
C PRO A 444 -1.75 36.63 17.73
N GLN A 445 -1.06 36.60 18.86
CA GLN A 445 -0.13 37.66 19.24
C GLN A 445 1.22 37.46 18.53
N PRO A 446 2.06 38.51 18.38
CA PRO A 446 3.36 38.39 17.74
C PRO A 446 4.24 37.31 18.41
N GLY A 447 4.46 36.21 17.71
CA GLY A 447 5.24 35.05 18.18
C GLY A 447 4.42 33.87 18.72
N ASP A 448 3.09 33.94 18.72
CA ASP A 448 2.25 32.75 18.92
C ASP A 448 2.34 31.84 17.66
N PRO A 449 2.37 30.50 17.81
CA PRO A 449 2.40 29.58 16.68
C PRO A 449 1.04 29.54 15.96
N PRO A 450 0.99 29.26 14.65
CA PRO A 450 -0.27 29.20 13.89
C PRO A 450 -1.29 28.18 14.44
N SER A 451 -0.81 27.13 15.09
CA SER A 451 -1.62 26.12 15.79
C SER A 451 -2.44 26.69 16.97
N ALA A 452 -2.05 27.85 17.52
CA ALA A 452 -2.83 28.53 18.56
C ALA A 452 -4.20 29.03 18.08
N SER A 453 -4.42 29.14 16.77
CA SER A 453 -5.73 29.47 16.17
C SER A 453 -6.72 28.29 16.12
N TYR A 454 -6.31 27.10 16.59
CA TYR A 454 -7.11 25.88 16.55
C TYR A 454 -7.19 25.24 17.93
N THR A 455 -8.30 24.55 18.19
CA THR A 455 -8.43 23.70 19.38
C THR A 455 -7.69 22.38 19.17
N ASP A 456 -7.49 21.63 20.25
CA ASP A 456 -7.02 20.23 20.20
C ASP A 456 -8.15 19.25 19.81
N MET A 457 -9.36 19.76 19.52
CA MET A 457 -10.52 18.96 19.16
C MET A 457 -10.57 18.75 17.65
N TRP A 458 -10.53 17.48 17.26
CA TRP A 458 -10.70 17.04 15.88
C TRP A 458 -12.17 16.67 15.63
N LEU A 459 -12.79 17.29 14.63
CA LEU A 459 -14.02 16.81 14.01
C LEU A 459 -13.68 15.76 12.96
N GLY A 460 -14.46 14.68 12.96
CA GLY A 460 -14.33 13.55 12.07
C GLY A 460 -15.16 12.39 12.58
N SER A 461 -15.27 11.33 11.78
CA SER A 461 -16.06 10.13 12.10
C SER A 461 -15.41 9.22 13.16
N TYR A 462 -14.65 9.80 14.10
CA TYR A 462 -13.95 9.14 15.21
C TYR A 462 -14.89 8.42 16.21
N LEU A 463 -16.20 8.58 16.01
CA LEU A 463 -17.30 8.02 16.81
C LEU A 463 -18.03 6.87 16.10
N MET A 464 -17.61 6.47 14.88
CA MET A 464 -18.10 5.26 14.21
C MET A 464 -17.69 3.99 14.99
N ASN A 465 -18.54 3.55 15.92
CA ASN A 465 -18.82 2.14 16.22
C ASN A 465 -17.62 1.15 16.29
N ASN A 466 -16.51 1.51 16.93
CA ASN A 466 -15.27 0.70 17.01
C ASN A 466 -14.58 0.39 15.66
N GLU A 467 -15.03 0.93 14.52
CA GLU A 467 -14.28 0.89 13.27
C GLU A 467 -13.14 1.93 13.37
N ASN A 468 -11.90 1.45 13.51
CA ASN A 468 -10.76 2.34 13.75
C ASN A 468 -10.30 2.96 12.42
N LEU A 469 -10.31 4.30 12.33
CA LEU A 469 -9.67 5.02 11.22
C LEU A 469 -8.19 4.63 11.12
N ALA A 470 -7.77 4.29 9.91
CA ALA A 470 -6.44 3.85 9.58
C ALA A 470 -5.98 4.52 8.27
N ILE A 471 -4.69 4.84 8.19
CA ILE A 471 -3.99 5.07 6.94
C ILE A 471 -3.39 3.72 6.53
N ASN A 472 -3.68 3.28 5.31
CA ASN A 472 -3.35 1.94 4.83
C ASN A 472 -2.21 1.96 3.81
N HIS A 473 -1.49 0.83 3.67
CA HIS A 473 -0.40 0.70 2.71
C HIS A 473 -0.86 1.00 1.27
N GLY A 474 -0.28 2.03 0.66
CA GLY A 474 -0.59 2.54 -0.67
C GLY A 474 -1.50 3.78 -0.69
N GLU A 475 -2.08 4.18 0.45
CA GLU A 475 -2.98 5.35 0.51
C GLU A 475 -2.23 6.67 0.40
N MET A 476 -2.87 7.64 -0.24
CA MET A 476 -2.49 9.05 -0.23
C MET A 476 -3.37 9.81 0.77
N VAL A 477 -2.76 10.65 1.58
CA VAL A 477 -3.44 11.50 2.56
C VAL A 477 -3.04 12.96 2.34
N GLU A 478 -4.02 13.81 2.06
CA GLU A 478 -3.84 15.27 2.04
C GLU A 478 -3.75 15.78 3.48
N VAL A 479 -2.65 16.43 3.81
CA VAL A 479 -2.40 17.08 5.10
C VAL A 479 -2.33 18.58 4.89
N HIS A 480 -3.05 19.32 5.73
CA HIS A 480 -3.00 20.79 5.74
C HIS A 480 -2.02 21.24 6.82
N TYR A 481 -0.78 21.52 6.40
CA TYR A 481 0.31 21.93 7.28
C TYR A 481 0.24 23.44 7.56
N ILE A 482 0.29 23.80 8.85
CA ILE A 482 0.25 25.18 9.36
C ILE A 482 1.54 25.57 10.11
N GLY A 483 2.53 24.68 10.23
CA GLY A 483 3.77 24.96 10.95
C GLY A 483 4.62 26.06 10.30
N SER A 484 5.35 26.80 11.12
CA SER A 484 6.09 28.01 10.68
C SER A 484 7.51 27.74 10.14
N ASN A 485 7.94 26.49 10.10
CA ASN A 485 9.28 26.10 9.64
C ASN A 485 9.16 24.87 8.73
N ASP A 486 10.14 24.69 7.85
CA ASP A 486 10.27 23.43 7.13
C ASP A 486 10.51 22.28 8.12
N VAL A 487 9.89 21.12 7.90
CA VAL A 487 10.00 19.96 8.78
C VAL A 487 10.33 18.70 7.99
N GLU A 488 11.33 17.96 8.46
CA GLU A 488 11.59 16.58 8.08
C GLU A 488 11.08 15.67 9.20
N PHE A 489 10.27 14.67 8.88
CA PHE A 489 9.70 13.74 9.85
C PHE A 489 9.53 12.34 9.28
N LYS A 490 9.31 11.36 10.17
CA LYS A 490 8.97 10.00 9.77
C LYS A 490 7.50 9.68 10.00
N LEU A 491 6.88 8.94 9.08
CA LEU A 491 5.58 8.33 9.36
C LEU A 491 5.77 7.22 10.41
N GLY A 492 5.07 7.33 11.55
CA GLY A 492 5.00 6.32 12.60
C GLY A 492 5.53 6.73 13.99
N GLY A 493 5.08 5.99 15.02
CA GLY A 493 5.44 6.19 16.43
C GLY A 493 6.02 4.94 17.10
N GLU A 494 6.43 5.03 18.37
CA GLU A 494 7.18 4.00 19.12
C GLU A 494 6.41 2.70 19.46
N ASN A 495 5.32 2.35 18.76
CA ASN A 495 4.41 1.27 19.18
C ASN A 495 4.77 -0.12 18.56
N PRO A 496 5.14 -1.15 19.36
CA PRO A 496 5.76 -2.37 18.84
C PRO A 496 4.79 -3.57 18.69
N ASN A 497 3.48 -3.35 18.47
CA ASN A 497 2.49 -4.43 18.28
C ASN A 497 1.22 -3.92 17.57
N PRO A 498 0.44 -4.79 16.90
CA PRO A 498 0.33 -4.80 15.44
C PRO A 498 -0.71 -3.83 14.85
N PRO A 499 -0.62 -3.55 13.53
CA PRO A 499 -1.62 -2.80 12.77
C PRO A 499 -3.00 -3.48 12.78
N PHE A 500 -4.00 -2.73 12.32
CA PHE A 500 -5.37 -3.19 12.16
C PHE A 500 -5.49 -4.37 11.18
N THR A 501 -6.40 -5.29 11.48
CA THR A 501 -6.77 -6.41 10.61
C THR A 501 -7.96 -6.11 9.69
N GLU A 502 -8.56 -4.93 9.83
CA GLU A 502 -9.72 -4.49 9.05
C GLU A 502 -9.43 -3.08 8.52
N PHE A 503 -9.43 -2.94 7.20
CA PHE A 503 -9.24 -1.66 6.52
C PHE A 503 -10.54 -0.86 6.57
N TYR A 504 -10.46 0.44 6.85
CA TYR A 504 -11.60 1.32 6.64
C TYR A 504 -11.80 1.55 5.14
N THR A 505 -12.98 1.22 4.64
CA THR A 505 -13.42 1.57 3.27
C THR A 505 -14.86 2.06 3.36
N ARG A 506 -15.14 3.24 2.81
CA ARG A 506 -16.47 3.83 2.86
C ARG A 506 -17.41 3.02 1.98
N GLN A 507 -18.57 2.68 2.54
CA GLN A 507 -19.62 2.07 1.73
C GLN A 507 -20.30 3.16 0.91
N MET A 508 -20.20 3.04 -0.41
CA MET A 508 -20.83 3.99 -1.33
C MET A 508 -22.35 3.81 -1.40
N ALA A 509 -23.05 4.94 -1.44
CA ALA A 509 -24.49 5.02 -1.63
C ALA A 509 -24.90 4.45 -2.99
N LYS A 510 -26.09 3.84 -3.06
CA LYS A 510 -26.62 3.13 -4.25
C LYS A 510 -27.92 3.72 -4.76
N HIS A 511 -28.57 4.60 -3.99
CA HIS A 511 -29.82 5.26 -4.35
C HIS A 511 -29.64 6.75 -4.68
N PHE A 512 -28.48 7.32 -4.36
CA PHE A 512 -28.06 8.65 -4.77
C PHE A 512 -26.77 8.56 -5.59
N PHE A 513 -26.73 9.27 -6.72
CA PHE A 513 -25.61 9.26 -7.66
C PHE A 513 -25.07 10.68 -7.84
N PHE A 514 -23.75 10.81 -7.82
CA PHE A 514 -23.01 12.05 -8.04
C PHE A 514 -21.70 11.72 -8.76
N GLU A 515 -21.03 12.73 -9.30
CA GLU A 515 -19.70 12.57 -9.90
C GLU A 515 -18.64 12.88 -8.84
N GLU A 516 -17.79 11.91 -8.53
CA GLU A 516 -16.68 12.07 -7.60
C GLU A 516 -15.56 12.90 -8.24
N GLN A 517 -15.11 13.93 -7.53
CA GLN A 517 -14.01 14.81 -7.93
C GLN A 517 -12.80 14.60 -7.01
N LEU A 518 -11.60 14.99 -7.47
CA LEU A 518 -10.34 14.85 -6.71
C LEU A 518 -10.42 15.53 -5.32
N GLY A 519 -10.98 16.73 -5.28
CA GLY A 519 -11.26 17.44 -4.03
C GLY A 519 -12.69 17.21 -3.55
N TYR A 520 -12.87 17.23 -2.23
CA TYR A 520 -14.17 17.30 -1.57
C TYR A 520 -14.10 18.19 -0.34
N ILE A 521 -15.25 18.67 0.10
CA ILE A 521 -15.41 19.33 1.40
C ILE A 521 -16.12 18.34 2.34
N PRO A 522 -15.54 18.00 3.51
CA PRO A 522 -16.17 17.07 4.44
C PRO A 522 -17.40 17.70 5.11
N VAL A 523 -18.48 16.92 5.18
CA VAL A 523 -19.72 17.27 5.87
C VAL A 523 -19.95 16.28 7.00
N PHE A 524 -19.91 16.76 8.24
CA PHE A 524 -20.13 15.96 9.44
C PHE A 524 -21.58 16.09 9.90
N ILE A 525 -22.32 14.99 9.82
CA ILE A 525 -23.76 14.94 10.02
C ILE A 525 -24.06 14.12 11.26
N THR A 526 -24.83 14.68 12.20
CA THR A 526 -25.35 13.94 13.36
C THR A 526 -26.87 13.80 13.28
N MET A 527 -27.41 12.63 13.63
CA MET A 527 -28.85 12.36 13.64
C MET A 527 -29.25 11.28 14.65
N ASP A 528 -30.37 11.46 15.33
CA ASP A 528 -30.91 10.39 16.18
C ASP A 528 -31.67 9.36 15.33
N LEU A 529 -31.13 8.15 15.19
CA LEU A 529 -31.82 7.07 14.47
C LEU A 529 -32.99 6.46 15.26
N ASN A 530 -33.12 6.72 16.56
CA ASN A 530 -34.19 6.16 17.40
C ASN A 530 -35.55 6.82 17.16
N GLN A 531 -35.58 7.99 16.50
CA GLN A 531 -36.83 8.63 16.06
C GLN A 531 -37.57 7.85 14.97
N TYR A 532 -36.91 6.88 14.32
CA TYR A 532 -37.48 6.06 13.26
C TYR A 532 -37.78 4.64 13.77
N GLU A 533 -38.98 4.15 13.46
CA GLU A 533 -39.38 2.76 13.74
C GLU A 533 -38.43 1.76 13.05
N ASP A 534 -38.15 0.64 13.73
CA ASP A 534 -37.31 -0.43 13.17
C ASP A 534 -37.90 -0.98 11.87
N GLY A 535 -37.08 -1.01 10.82
CA GLY A 535 -37.49 -1.34 9.45
C GLY A 535 -37.86 -0.12 8.59
N ASN A 536 -38.06 1.06 9.18
CA ASN A 536 -38.30 2.34 8.47
C ASN A 536 -37.22 3.40 8.81
N LYS A 537 -36.04 2.95 9.24
CA LYS A 537 -34.83 3.78 9.35
C LYS A 537 -34.30 4.14 7.95
N PRO A 538 -33.74 5.34 7.75
CA PRO A 538 -33.06 5.68 6.51
C PRO A 538 -31.72 4.95 6.44
N THR A 539 -31.26 4.61 5.23
CA THR A 539 -29.99 3.89 5.02
C THR A 539 -28.96 4.67 4.21
N GLU A 540 -29.36 5.75 3.56
CA GLU A 540 -28.46 6.64 2.82
C GLU A 540 -28.91 8.09 3.03
N ILE A 541 -27.92 8.99 3.03
CA ILE A 541 -28.12 10.44 2.98
C ILE A 541 -27.36 11.01 1.79
N ALA A 542 -27.92 12.04 1.17
CA ALA A 542 -27.27 12.81 0.12
C ALA A 542 -27.46 14.31 0.29
N LEU A 543 -26.50 15.07 -0.23
CA LEU A 543 -26.46 16.52 -0.24
C LEU A 543 -26.73 17.01 -1.66
N PHE A 544 -27.67 17.94 -1.80
CA PHE A 544 -28.11 18.52 -3.06
C PHE A 544 -27.92 20.04 -3.07
N ILE A 545 -27.54 20.57 -4.23
CA ILE A 545 -27.53 22.00 -4.56
C ILE A 545 -28.17 22.12 -5.96
N ASP A 546 -29.22 22.94 -6.10
CA ASP A 546 -30.01 23.11 -7.34
C ASP A 546 -30.44 21.78 -8.01
N GLU A 547 -31.03 20.86 -7.24
CA GLU A 547 -31.41 19.50 -7.68
C GLU A 547 -30.24 18.58 -8.12
N VAL A 548 -28.99 19.05 -8.10
CA VAL A 548 -27.80 18.25 -8.39
C VAL A 548 -27.26 17.65 -7.09
N CYS A 549 -27.15 16.32 -7.05
CA CYS A 549 -26.47 15.62 -5.96
C CYS A 549 -24.97 15.94 -5.99
N LYS A 550 -24.42 16.39 -4.87
CA LYS A 550 -22.99 16.76 -4.71
C LYS A 550 -22.20 15.79 -3.85
N GLY A 551 -22.87 14.85 -3.19
CA GLY A 551 -22.26 13.82 -2.36
C GLY A 551 -23.31 12.99 -1.65
N ALA A 552 -22.99 11.73 -1.36
CA ALA A 552 -23.87 10.82 -0.63
C ALA A 552 -23.09 9.84 0.26
N ALA A 553 -23.72 9.35 1.32
CA ALA A 553 -23.11 8.44 2.29
C ALA A 553 -24.13 7.41 2.81
N VAL A 554 -23.64 6.21 3.11
CA VAL A 554 -24.43 5.17 3.79
C VAL A 554 -24.53 5.49 5.28
N ILE A 555 -25.74 5.36 5.82
CA ILE A 555 -26.06 5.57 7.23
C ILE A 555 -25.87 4.22 7.95
N LYS A 556 -24.73 4.05 8.63
CA LYS A 556 -24.50 2.92 9.55
C LYS A 556 -25.11 3.18 10.93
N ASP A 557 -24.93 4.40 11.43
CA ASP A 557 -25.36 4.85 12.75
C ASP A 557 -25.74 6.35 12.73
N GLY A 558 -25.79 6.99 13.90
CA GLY A 558 -26.20 8.39 14.03
C GLY A 558 -25.13 9.43 13.64
N GLU A 559 -23.92 9.00 13.28
CA GLU A 559 -22.80 9.90 12.96
C GLU A 559 -22.22 9.58 11.58
N ILE A 560 -22.45 10.48 10.62
CA ILE A 560 -22.16 10.24 9.20
C ILE A 560 -21.18 11.29 8.70
N GLN A 561 -20.10 10.85 8.04
CA GLN A 561 -19.32 11.70 7.15
C GLN A 561 -19.83 11.57 5.72
N LEU A 562 -20.07 12.72 5.08
CA LEU A 562 -20.41 12.83 3.66
C LEU A 562 -19.34 13.71 2.98
N ASN A 563 -18.70 13.19 1.94
CA ASN A 563 -17.75 13.96 1.12
C ASN A 563 -18.55 14.71 0.04
N ALA A 564 -18.51 16.04 0.03
CA ALA A 564 -19.26 16.88 -0.89
C ALA A 564 -18.34 17.50 -1.96
N HIS A 565 -18.57 17.17 -3.23
CA HIS A 565 -17.83 17.69 -4.37
C HIS A 565 -18.47 18.99 -4.86
N ILE A 566 -18.13 20.08 -4.18
CA ILE A 566 -18.58 21.44 -4.50
C ILE A 566 -17.46 22.13 -5.27
N THR A 567 -17.72 22.37 -6.55
CA THR A 567 -16.86 23.23 -7.38
C THR A 567 -17.05 24.67 -6.94
N ASN A 568 -16.07 25.24 -6.23
CA ASN A 568 -16.01 26.70 -6.06
C ASN A 568 -15.97 27.34 -7.44
N SER A 569 -16.82 28.34 -7.65
CA SER A 569 -16.82 29.15 -8.87
C SER A 569 -16.51 30.59 -8.50
N ASP A 570 -15.97 31.37 -9.44
CA ASP A 570 -15.80 32.82 -9.28
C ASP A 570 -17.16 33.58 -9.28
N ASP A 571 -18.29 32.88 -9.43
CA ASP A 571 -19.63 33.45 -9.41
C ASP A 571 -20.22 33.48 -7.99
N LEU A 572 -20.22 34.67 -7.39
CA LEU A 572 -20.83 34.97 -6.09
C LEU A 572 -22.33 34.64 -5.99
N SER A 573 -23.01 34.30 -7.08
CA SER A 573 -24.38 33.78 -7.05
C SER A 573 -24.46 32.29 -6.68
N GLU A 574 -23.41 31.49 -6.91
CA GLU A 574 -23.33 30.10 -6.44
C GLU A 574 -23.20 30.05 -4.90
N ASP A 575 -22.44 30.97 -4.29
CA ASP A 575 -22.25 31.10 -2.83
C ASP A 575 -23.56 31.22 -2.04
N LEU A 576 -24.61 31.76 -2.67
CA LEU A 576 -25.91 32.01 -2.05
C LEU A 576 -26.87 30.82 -2.18
N LYS A 577 -26.52 29.79 -2.94
CA LYS A 577 -27.38 28.62 -3.15
C LYS A 577 -27.55 27.82 -1.88
N GLU A 578 -28.77 27.33 -1.69
CA GLU A 578 -29.19 26.61 -0.50
C GLU A 578 -28.85 25.13 -0.61
N VAL A 579 -28.49 24.54 0.53
CA VAL A 579 -28.14 23.13 0.68
C VAL A 579 -29.37 22.35 1.10
N GLU A 580 -29.67 21.27 0.39
CA GLU A 580 -30.75 20.36 0.74
C GLU A 580 -30.19 18.97 1.07
N PHE A 581 -30.62 18.41 2.20
CA PHE A 581 -30.32 17.01 2.54
C PHE A 581 -31.50 16.11 2.18
N ARG A 582 -31.23 14.94 1.59
CA ARG A 582 -32.23 13.92 1.25
C ARG A 582 -31.87 12.60 1.94
N LEU A 583 -32.84 12.00 2.63
CA LEU A 583 -32.72 10.68 3.26
C LEU A 583 -33.42 9.62 2.40
N TYR A 584 -32.78 8.48 2.16
CA TYR A 584 -33.40 7.34 1.47
C TYR A 584 -33.95 6.31 2.46
N PHE A 585 -35.20 5.89 2.26
CA PHE A 585 -35.90 4.91 3.09
C PHE A 585 -36.21 3.63 2.28
N PRO A 586 -35.50 2.50 2.52
CA PRO A 586 -35.71 1.27 1.77
C PRO A 586 -37.15 0.74 1.82
N ALA A 587 -37.82 0.82 2.98
CA ALA A 587 -39.20 0.36 3.13
C ALA A 587 -40.23 1.16 2.29
N LYS A 588 -39.88 2.38 1.87
CA LYS A 588 -40.68 3.23 0.97
C LYS A 588 -40.18 3.18 -0.48
N SER A 589 -39.01 2.59 -0.71
CA SER A 589 -38.24 2.68 -1.95
C SER A 589 -38.09 4.11 -2.50
N ALA A 590 -38.00 5.10 -1.60
CA ALA A 590 -38.10 6.52 -1.93
C ALA A 590 -37.21 7.38 -1.03
N SER A 591 -36.76 8.51 -1.56
CA SER A 591 -36.10 9.57 -0.80
C SER A 591 -37.12 10.54 -0.18
N SER A 592 -36.70 11.28 0.84
CA SER A 592 -37.44 12.39 1.42
C SER A 592 -36.50 13.51 1.80
N ILE A 593 -36.91 14.75 1.52
CA ILE A 593 -36.17 15.95 1.90
C ILE A 593 -36.16 16.08 3.42
N VAL A 594 -35.03 16.46 4.00
CA VAL A 594 -34.91 16.86 5.41
C VAL A 594 -35.35 18.33 5.50
N PRO A 595 -36.52 18.64 6.07
CA PRO A 595 -37.09 19.98 6.01
C PRO A 595 -36.40 20.97 6.97
N GLU A 596 -35.83 20.45 8.06
CA GLU A 596 -35.21 21.24 9.13
C GLU A 596 -33.96 20.53 9.63
N TYR A 597 -32.86 21.27 9.69
CA TYR A 597 -31.60 20.86 10.29
C TYR A 597 -30.93 22.09 10.91
N ALA A 598 -30.00 21.87 11.82
CA ALA A 598 -29.20 22.92 12.43
C ALA A 598 -27.74 22.84 11.95
N VAL A 599 -27.09 23.99 11.83
CA VAL A 599 -25.71 24.13 11.33
C VAL A 599 -24.83 24.64 12.47
N LEU A 600 -23.66 24.05 12.67
CA LEU A 600 -22.72 24.50 13.69
C LEU A 600 -22.23 25.92 13.39
N ASN A 601 -22.57 26.88 14.24
CA ASN A 601 -21.95 28.21 14.20
C ASN A 601 -20.61 28.14 14.94
N LEU A 602 -19.51 28.23 14.18
CA LEU A 602 -18.14 28.17 14.69
C LEU A 602 -17.76 29.35 15.61
N GLN A 603 -18.51 30.46 15.58
CA GLN A 603 -18.31 31.59 16.50
C GLN A 603 -18.91 31.33 17.89
N THR A 604 -20.03 30.62 17.98
CA THR A 604 -20.75 30.39 19.25
C THR A 604 -20.52 28.99 19.81
N GLY A 605 -20.09 28.04 18.97
CA GLY A 605 -20.03 26.61 19.30
C GLY A 605 -21.42 25.94 19.37
N VAL A 606 -22.47 26.63 18.92
CA VAL A 606 -23.87 26.18 19.01
C VAL A 606 -24.40 25.86 17.62
N TYR A 607 -25.23 24.82 17.52
CA TYR A 607 -25.98 24.52 16.30
C TYR A 607 -27.18 25.46 16.17
N GLU A 608 -27.24 26.20 15.06
CA GLU A 608 -28.31 27.15 14.75
C GLU A 608 -29.24 26.55 13.68
N SER A 609 -30.55 26.52 13.94
CA SER A 609 -31.55 26.09 12.96
C SER A 609 -31.62 27.07 11.78
N LYS A 610 -30.90 26.74 10.71
CA LYS A 610 -30.87 27.49 9.44
C LYS A 610 -30.63 26.55 8.27
N THR A 611 -31.13 26.92 7.10
CA THR A 611 -30.68 26.32 5.83
C THR A 611 -29.22 26.73 5.60
N ALA A 612 -28.33 25.76 5.42
CA ALA A 612 -26.95 26.02 5.03
C ALA A 612 -26.89 26.53 3.58
N ARG A 613 -25.83 27.28 3.28
CA ARG A 613 -25.50 27.74 1.92
C ARG A 613 -24.13 27.26 1.49
N VAL A 614 -23.81 27.35 0.20
CA VAL A 614 -22.47 27.09 -0.33
C VAL A 614 -21.39 27.90 0.41
N SER A 615 -21.68 29.16 0.72
CA SER A 615 -20.79 30.05 1.51
C SER A 615 -20.59 29.64 2.98
N ASP A 616 -21.36 28.67 3.52
CA ASP A 616 -21.12 28.11 4.86
C ASP A 616 -20.02 27.03 4.85
N PHE A 617 -19.61 26.49 3.69
CA PHE A 617 -18.57 25.46 3.57
C PHE A 617 -17.16 26.05 3.67
N LYS A 618 -16.80 26.53 4.86
CA LYS A 618 -15.48 27.10 5.15
C LYS A 618 -14.45 26.00 5.43
N GLY A 619 -14.18 25.16 4.43
CA GLY A 619 -13.28 24.00 4.51
C GLY A 619 -13.91 22.75 5.14
N PHE A 620 -15.03 22.89 5.86
CA PHE A 620 -15.94 21.80 6.22
C PHE A 620 -17.34 22.35 6.49
N LEU A 621 -18.33 21.47 6.64
CA LEU A 621 -19.65 21.81 7.19
C LEU A 621 -20.00 20.81 8.31
N SER A 622 -20.66 21.26 9.38
CA SER A 622 -21.21 20.37 10.39
C SER A 622 -22.68 20.67 10.67
N VAL A 623 -23.51 19.63 10.63
CA VAL A 623 -24.97 19.72 10.73
C VAL A 623 -25.56 18.67 11.66
N GLN A 624 -26.72 18.99 12.21
CA GLN A 624 -27.54 18.10 13.02
C GLN A 624 -28.95 18.00 12.44
N LEU A 625 -29.38 16.79 12.08
CA LEU A 625 -30.65 16.55 11.39
C LEU A 625 -31.77 16.25 12.37
N ASN A 626 -32.96 16.81 12.12
CA ASN A 626 -34.21 16.57 12.86
C ASN A 626 -34.15 16.86 14.37
N ASN A 627 -33.00 17.29 14.91
CA ASN A 627 -32.89 17.79 16.27
C ASN A 627 -32.99 19.32 16.25
N THR A 628 -34.21 19.83 16.11
CA THR A 628 -34.53 21.24 16.37
C THR A 628 -34.60 21.56 17.87
N GLY A 629 -34.35 20.56 18.73
CA GLY A 629 -34.01 20.79 20.13
C GLY A 629 -32.59 21.32 20.23
N GLU A 630 -32.45 22.46 20.93
CA GLU A 630 -31.20 22.89 21.55
C GLU A 630 -30.44 21.66 22.09
N ILE A 631 -29.12 21.58 21.91
CA ILE A 631 -28.32 20.59 22.66
C ILE A 631 -28.69 20.80 24.13
N PRO A 632 -29.37 19.83 24.79
CA PRO A 632 -29.90 20.07 26.12
C PRO A 632 -28.69 20.35 27.00
N PRO A 633 -28.62 21.55 27.60
CA PRO A 633 -27.37 22.01 28.19
C PRO A 633 -26.95 21.04 29.29
N PRO A 634 -25.64 20.80 29.47
CA PRO A 634 -25.11 19.79 30.37
C PRO A 634 -25.86 19.75 31.70
N ALA A 635 -26.41 18.58 32.05
CA ALA A 635 -27.38 18.44 33.15
C ALA A 635 -26.89 18.96 34.52
N ALA A 636 -25.59 19.19 34.67
CA ALA A 636 -25.02 20.03 35.72
C ALA A 636 -23.83 20.84 35.20
N THR A 637 -23.70 22.10 35.67
CA THR A 637 -22.50 22.90 35.46
C THR A 637 -21.28 22.24 36.13
N GLN A 638 -20.25 21.90 35.36
CA GLN A 638 -19.06 21.18 35.83
C GLN A 638 -17.77 21.90 35.40
N LEU A 639 -16.70 21.76 36.19
CA LEU A 639 -15.35 22.20 35.85
C LEU A 639 -14.46 20.96 35.79
N PHE A 640 -13.91 20.65 34.62
CA PHE A 640 -13.08 19.45 34.43
C PHE A 640 -11.65 19.70 34.89
N GLN A 641 -10.87 18.62 34.96
CA GLN A 641 -9.43 18.71 35.12
C GLN A 641 -8.82 19.23 33.81
N ASN A 642 -7.85 20.15 33.91
CA ASN A 642 -7.15 20.69 32.75
C ASN A 642 -6.31 19.59 32.09
N TYR A 643 -6.13 19.68 30.77
CA TYR A 643 -5.32 18.75 30.00
C TYR A 643 -4.38 19.52 29.03
N PRO A 644 -3.11 19.11 28.87
CA PRO A 644 -2.41 18.13 29.70
C PRO A 644 -2.27 18.59 31.17
N ASN A 645 -1.97 17.68 32.09
CA ASN A 645 -1.63 17.99 33.48
C ASN A 645 -0.77 16.86 34.08
N PRO A 646 0.54 17.06 34.29
CA PRO A 646 1.26 18.34 34.22
C PRO A 646 1.37 18.88 32.78
N PHE A 647 1.60 20.18 32.63
CA PHE A 647 1.65 20.87 31.34
C PHE A 647 2.87 21.77 31.21
N ASN A 648 3.29 22.06 29.96
CA ASN A 648 4.43 22.92 29.66
C ASN A 648 4.27 23.64 28.30
N PRO A 649 4.14 24.98 28.26
CA PRO A 649 3.53 25.86 29.26
C PRO A 649 2.02 26.05 29.02
N VAL A 650 1.43 25.36 28.04
CA VAL A 650 0.02 25.54 27.61
C VAL A 650 -0.88 24.41 28.13
N THR A 651 -2.10 24.75 28.56
CA THR A 651 -3.13 23.76 28.96
C THR A 651 -4.54 24.26 28.68
N SER A 652 -5.45 23.33 28.36
CA SER A 652 -6.87 23.58 28.08
C SER A 652 -7.73 23.25 29.31
N ILE A 653 -8.63 24.16 29.69
CA ILE A 653 -9.55 24.05 30.83
C ILE A 653 -10.98 23.92 30.30
N LYS A 654 -11.47 22.68 30.22
CA LYS A 654 -12.87 22.38 29.85
C LYS A 654 -13.83 22.68 31.00
N TYR A 655 -15.01 23.21 30.69
CA TYR A 655 -16.12 23.41 31.62
C TYR A 655 -17.48 23.33 30.93
N ASP A 656 -18.47 22.85 31.67
CA ASP A 656 -19.86 22.69 31.22
C ASP A 656 -20.76 23.70 31.94
N LEU A 657 -21.76 24.25 31.25
CA LEU A 657 -22.76 25.18 31.81
C LEU A 657 -24.18 24.65 31.57
N ALA A 658 -24.92 24.41 32.65
CA ALA A 658 -26.33 23.97 32.59
C ALA A 658 -27.32 25.09 32.19
N GLU A 659 -26.92 26.35 32.35
CA GLU A 659 -27.70 27.54 32.02
C GLU A 659 -26.76 28.67 31.59
N THR A 660 -27.24 29.60 30.75
CA THR A 660 -26.50 30.79 30.34
C THR A 660 -26.13 31.62 31.57
N SER A 661 -24.86 32.01 31.70
CA SER A 661 -24.38 32.66 32.92
C SER A 661 -23.18 33.56 32.67
N GLN A 662 -23.04 34.61 33.49
CA GLN A 662 -21.79 35.37 33.56
C GLN A 662 -20.70 34.47 34.18
N VAL A 663 -19.73 34.06 33.37
CA VAL A 663 -18.61 33.23 33.82
C VAL A 663 -17.34 34.07 33.89
N ARG A 664 -16.64 33.94 35.01
CA ARG A 664 -15.29 34.47 35.19
C ARG A 664 -14.32 33.34 35.54
N MET A 665 -13.30 33.14 34.71
CA MET A 665 -12.22 32.17 34.94
C MET A 665 -10.95 32.89 35.39
N ASP A 666 -10.51 32.68 36.62
CA ASP A 666 -9.31 33.28 37.21
C ASP A 666 -8.24 32.22 37.54
N ILE A 667 -6.99 32.54 37.29
CA ILE A 667 -5.82 31.77 37.74
C ILE A 667 -5.25 32.36 39.03
N TYR A 668 -4.87 31.49 39.97
CA TYR A 668 -4.23 31.83 41.24
C TYR A 668 -2.98 30.97 41.48
N ASN A 669 -1.96 31.54 42.12
CA ASN A 669 -0.79 30.79 42.59
C ASN A 669 -1.05 30.14 43.97
N VAL A 670 -0.08 29.34 44.47
CA VAL A 670 -0.17 28.69 45.80
C VAL A 670 -0.36 29.65 47.00
N ARG A 671 -0.06 30.94 46.84
CA ARG A 671 -0.26 31.97 47.88
C ARG A 671 -1.66 32.62 47.79
N GLY A 672 -2.52 32.17 46.88
CA GLY A 672 -3.82 32.76 46.62
C GLY A 672 -3.76 34.12 45.89
N GLN A 673 -2.60 34.51 45.36
CA GLN A 673 -2.46 35.72 44.56
C GLN A 673 -3.07 35.47 43.18
N HIS A 674 -3.88 36.41 42.69
CA HIS A 674 -4.40 36.40 41.33
C HIS A 674 -3.25 36.52 40.33
N VAL A 675 -3.29 35.71 39.28
CA VAL A 675 -2.24 35.60 38.25
C VAL A 675 -2.75 36.20 36.95
N LYS A 676 -3.89 35.73 36.44
CA LYS A 676 -4.49 36.13 35.15
C LYS A 676 -5.99 35.82 35.18
N THR A 677 -6.80 36.67 34.55
CA THR A 677 -8.19 36.34 34.21
C THR A 677 -8.18 35.81 32.78
N LEU A 678 -8.70 34.60 32.54
CA LEU A 678 -8.74 34.00 31.20
C LEU A 678 -10.01 34.39 30.43
N LEU A 679 -11.15 34.48 31.12
CA LEU A 679 -12.41 34.97 30.57
C LEU A 679 -13.25 35.66 31.65
N ASN A 680 -14.09 36.63 31.26
CA ASN A 680 -15.04 37.31 32.12
C ASN A 680 -16.20 37.88 31.29
N GLN A 681 -17.11 37.03 30.85
CA GLN A 681 -18.21 37.39 29.96
C GLN A 681 -19.43 36.48 30.19
N GLU A 682 -20.55 36.83 29.57
CA GLU A 682 -21.73 35.96 29.52
C GLU A 682 -21.43 34.81 28.55
N MET A 683 -21.61 33.58 29.02
CA MET A 683 -21.41 32.36 28.26
C MET A 683 -22.75 31.63 28.18
N LEU A 684 -23.12 31.17 26.98
CA LEU A 684 -24.35 30.40 26.76
C LEU A 684 -24.29 29.04 27.46
N ALA A 685 -25.45 28.48 27.76
CA ALA A 685 -25.55 27.09 28.23
C ALA A 685 -24.93 26.13 27.20
N GLY A 686 -24.12 25.16 27.64
CA GLY A 686 -23.34 24.30 26.74
C GLY A 686 -21.97 23.88 27.29
N THR A 687 -21.17 23.25 26.43
CA THR A 687 -19.80 22.76 26.71
C THR A 687 -18.78 23.76 26.19
N HIS A 688 -17.81 24.16 27.02
CA HIS A 688 -16.84 25.21 26.71
C HIS A 688 -15.41 24.79 27.08
N SER A 689 -14.42 25.47 26.52
CA SER A 689 -13.03 25.40 27.00
C SER A 689 -12.36 26.77 27.01
N VAL A 690 -11.30 26.91 27.79
CA VAL A 690 -10.43 28.10 27.80
C VAL A 690 -8.97 27.69 28.03
N VAL A 691 -8.06 28.32 27.30
CA VAL A 691 -6.62 27.99 27.36
C VAL A 691 -5.89 28.87 28.37
N TRP A 692 -4.90 28.32 29.08
CA TRP A 692 -3.88 29.09 29.78
C TRP A 692 -2.48 28.77 29.23
N ASP A 693 -1.72 29.83 28.98
CA ASP A 693 -0.40 29.87 28.35
C ASP A 693 0.78 29.94 29.35
N GLY A 694 0.50 29.74 30.65
CA GLY A 694 1.51 29.88 31.70
C GLY A 694 2.03 31.32 31.88
N LYS A 695 1.29 32.34 31.41
CA LYS A 695 1.64 33.76 31.60
C LYS A 695 0.73 34.43 32.64
N ASP A 696 1.23 35.48 33.29
CA ASP A 696 0.47 36.36 34.17
C ASP A 696 -0.32 37.44 33.39
N GLY A 697 -1.09 38.26 34.10
CA GLY A 697 -1.84 39.39 33.54
C GLY A 697 -0.98 40.58 33.08
N GLN A 698 0.34 40.47 33.13
CA GLN A 698 1.30 41.40 32.53
C GLN A 698 2.05 40.74 31.35
N GLY A 699 1.70 39.52 30.98
CA GLY A 699 2.32 38.76 29.87
C GLY A 699 3.62 38.04 30.24
N ASN A 700 4.07 38.07 31.51
CA ASN A 700 5.29 37.38 31.91
C ASN A 700 5.02 35.90 32.16
N SER A 701 5.95 35.02 31.76
CA SER A 701 5.90 33.61 32.18
C SER A 701 5.95 33.48 33.70
N VAL A 702 5.05 32.67 34.26
CA VAL A 702 5.11 32.29 35.68
C VAL A 702 6.06 31.10 35.89
N SER A 703 6.49 30.90 37.13
CA SER A 703 7.41 29.82 37.52
C SER A 703 6.74 28.43 37.52
N SER A 704 7.48 27.37 37.21
CA SER A 704 7.03 25.98 37.41
C SER A 704 6.48 25.77 38.83
N GLY A 705 5.34 25.10 38.97
CA GLY A 705 4.67 24.94 40.25
C GLY A 705 3.16 24.67 40.16
N VAL A 706 2.52 24.59 41.33
CA VAL A 706 1.08 24.36 41.45
C VAL A 706 0.31 25.68 41.29
N TYR A 707 -0.72 25.65 40.46
CA TYR A 707 -1.67 26.74 40.29
C TYR A 707 -3.10 26.23 40.48
N PHE A 708 -4.02 27.16 40.72
CA PHE A 708 -5.44 26.89 40.84
C PHE A 708 -6.18 27.73 39.82
N TYR A 709 -7.08 27.11 39.05
CA TYR A 709 -8.03 27.82 38.21
C TYR A 709 -9.40 27.77 38.85
N ARG A 710 -10.10 28.91 38.82
CA ARG A 710 -11.38 29.12 39.49
C ARG A 710 -12.40 29.65 38.51
N MET A 711 -13.47 28.90 38.32
CA MET A 711 -14.66 29.34 37.61
C MET A 711 -15.64 29.96 38.61
N THR A 712 -15.98 31.22 38.42
CA THR A 712 -16.93 31.99 39.24
C THR A 712 -18.15 32.33 38.40
N MET A 713 -19.33 32.02 38.94
CA MET A 713 -20.67 32.33 38.41
C MET A 713 -21.47 33.03 39.52
N PRO A 714 -22.62 33.68 39.23
CA PRO A 714 -23.41 34.39 40.24
C PRO A 714 -23.77 33.55 41.47
N ASN A 715 -24.07 32.26 41.27
CA ASN A 715 -24.54 31.34 42.32
C ASN A 715 -23.58 30.18 42.62
N LYS A 716 -22.42 30.09 41.95
CA LYS A 716 -21.53 28.91 42.01
C LYS A 716 -20.07 29.29 41.85
N VAL A 717 -19.19 28.65 42.62
CA VAL A 717 -17.74 28.75 42.46
C VAL A 717 -17.16 27.34 42.40
N LEU A 718 -16.41 27.05 41.34
CA LEU A 718 -15.69 25.79 41.16
C LEU A 718 -14.18 26.08 41.07
N THR A 719 -13.34 25.19 41.59
CA THR A 719 -11.88 25.40 41.59
C THR A 719 -11.17 24.06 41.51
N ASN A 720 -10.24 23.93 40.57
CA ASN A 720 -9.40 22.75 40.37
C ASN A 720 -7.91 23.16 40.40
N LYS A 721 -7.02 22.18 40.50
CA LYS A 721 -5.56 22.37 40.61
C LYS A 721 -4.84 21.90 39.34
N MET A 722 -3.80 22.62 38.95
CA MET A 722 -2.96 22.30 37.79
C MET A 722 -1.48 22.42 38.15
N LEU A 723 -0.63 21.62 37.50
CA LEU A 723 0.81 21.61 37.71
C LEU A 723 1.53 22.06 36.44
N LEU A 724 2.09 23.27 36.47
CA LEU A 724 3.00 23.75 35.43
C LEU A 724 4.37 23.14 35.66
N MET A 725 4.88 22.38 34.70
CA MET A 725 6.29 22.00 34.61
C MET A 725 6.92 22.79 33.48
N LYS A 726 8.10 23.33 33.69
CA LYS A 726 8.89 24.10 32.72
C LYS A 726 10.36 23.86 33.03
#